data_AF-A0A1E7FIQ2-F1
#
_entry.id   AF-A0A1E7FIQ2-F1
#
_cell.length_a   1.000
_cell.length_b   1.000
_cell.length_c   1.000
_cell.angle_alpha   90.00
_cell.angle_beta   90.00
_cell.angle_gamma   90.00
#
_symmetry.space_group_name_H-M   'P 1'
#
loop_
_entity.id
_entity.type
_entity.pdbx_description
1 polymer ?
#
loop_
_entity_poly.entity_id
_entity_poly.type
_entity_poly.pdbx_seq_one_letter_code
_entity_poly.pdbx_strand_id
1 'polypeptide(L)'
;MTSSDTTLPTSSTKKQKDSEEQNPLRLKRELGSQENLMLPRQYGINKDVVFPSMNHISVALISGSQIPSENALNYAINLCMQSHPLLRCYVDGNGEPDERIDLFQMVRKGDNNPCIFTATNMKYTAKDVLKMMPSSTSFQEFESSWQSSFQNDLDNGASWCDVKDSTTPLWKLELHRFNTGSTSSSDASDASEDNKAALLFSFNHAISDQSSACRLTDQILALVVDYEENNNNHNDEDGSTKKKQLLKIPKSQSIPPSVEESVLGLKKRFKDVGKEDITLNTIKYVAGKALEEIKGPVILPDDFKTTTSKEGGGSGFTGALTTISGNAAGGDADKDSLNRKSVLAFRTLSKDTTDALLKKCRANNVSITNALSAALTITSTDFVSSSSSSSSSDSDSDTKARNYKILQSLDMRRYGECLDQGKSVGCLAGSMDLMHGPLNDNTGTAIRTRQVRVFDFAMTISDLNNLVHLTAQSKDSLGRAYSGGFTNAGIYERLTSFEYENEGDDETSGTTATSTTTKTKTKHGKYTINDIYYAASNARSGSLYRFSVITVGNEMKFTFHPASPIVNDSTNEEFADALIELLAIVATGTTGTTTTTSDEKTTTTMKPLIPENSLVLAVAAIGTAVVLSHAGGYIQFYNSIMEMKQNVEDPAEFWGALNFWIFFAVAHPILQPILWISDVLHGSPGPMVGNLVPITFILGNVIAIGAFTYVKEIRNAVNVAVLFAFVAYVGAGLDGQAGMGDFNLAVDDNYKGTQIVKGCPAYEEVRQPSMDDFNLEKYQGLWYEHKFHDWTQFKEVYDTTLGIKLTEGGQGWIDDFAVKGPAPLSAKLSWDKSPVANGAHYFLFGRVDPNDPKGILREKGFGVEFPDYIVDVLKDPESGEYKEAIQFQCLERGGVRVFEGINFMSRNSVMSEEELTAMHARAEKAGMYPYGASPEQMHTVARRPIDAPLVDNNWQAMWRAIGVDKLLQLLTESIEDGGR
;
A
#
# COMPACT_ATOMS: atom_id res chain seq x y z
N MET A 1 -32.29 18.70 45.20
CA MET A 1 -33.57 18.06 45.56
C MET A 1 -34.69 18.81 44.88
N THR A 2 -35.16 18.30 43.74
CA THR A 2 -36.53 18.44 43.20
C THR A 2 -36.59 17.61 41.94
N SER A 3 -37.54 16.67 41.90
CA SER A 3 -37.82 15.73 40.82
C SER A 3 -38.52 16.43 39.66
N SER A 4 -38.19 16.05 38.42
CA SER A 4 -39.03 16.33 37.26
C SER A 4 -39.16 15.05 36.43
N ASP A 5 -40.40 14.56 36.39
CA ASP A 5 -40.89 13.42 35.63
C ASP A 5 -40.48 13.46 34.16
N THR A 6 -40.02 12.31 33.65
CA THR A 6 -39.81 12.08 32.22
C THR A 6 -40.92 11.15 31.72
N THR A 7 -41.97 11.73 31.16
CA THR A 7 -43.00 11.03 30.40
C THR A 7 -42.50 10.75 28.98
N LEU A 8 -42.50 9.48 28.60
CA LEU A 8 -42.24 8.99 27.24
C LEU A 8 -43.34 9.47 26.27
N PRO A 9 -43.00 9.94 25.05
CA PRO A 9 -44.01 10.28 24.05
C PRO A 9 -44.50 9.02 23.33
N THR A 10 -45.78 8.71 23.50
CA THR A 10 -46.51 7.74 22.67
C THR A 10 -46.71 8.32 21.26
N SER A 11 -46.01 7.78 20.26
CA SER A 11 -46.26 8.10 18.85
C SER A 11 -47.57 7.45 18.39
N SER A 12 -48.56 8.28 18.08
CA SER A 12 -49.81 7.87 17.45
C SER A 12 -49.61 7.64 15.95
N THR A 13 -49.28 6.41 15.57
CA THR A 13 -49.29 5.99 14.16
C THR A 13 -50.73 5.90 13.67
N LYS A 14 -51.15 6.92 12.91
CA LYS A 14 -52.35 6.86 12.07
C LYS A 14 -52.19 5.69 11.09
N LYS A 15 -53.05 4.68 11.24
CA LYS A 15 -53.27 3.61 10.26
C LYS A 15 -53.79 4.22 8.96
N GLN A 16 -52.89 4.45 8.01
CA GLN A 16 -53.24 4.60 6.61
C GLN A 16 -53.45 3.19 6.06
N LYS A 17 -54.71 2.89 5.74
CA LYS A 17 -55.20 1.59 5.30
C LYS A 17 -55.08 1.56 3.77
N ASP A 18 -53.85 1.42 3.29
CA ASP A 18 -53.63 1.13 1.88
C ASP A 18 -53.96 -0.34 1.64
N SER A 19 -54.96 -0.54 0.79
CA SER A 19 -55.31 -1.83 0.21
C SER A 19 -54.23 -2.24 -0.80
N GLU A 20 -53.06 -2.64 -0.30
CA GLU A 20 -52.19 -3.54 -1.04
C GLU A 20 -52.87 -4.91 -1.06
N GLU A 21 -53.49 -5.21 -2.19
CA GLU A 21 -53.73 -6.57 -2.64
C GLU A 21 -52.43 -7.35 -2.41
N GLN A 22 -52.43 -8.23 -1.40
CA GLN A 22 -51.31 -9.09 -1.04
C GLN A 22 -51.05 -10.05 -2.19
N ASN A 23 -50.32 -9.56 -3.21
CA ASN A 23 -49.82 -10.37 -4.29
C ASN A 23 -48.77 -11.29 -3.68
N PRO A 24 -49.06 -12.59 -3.51
CA PRO A 24 -48.18 -13.46 -2.75
C PRO A 24 -46.86 -13.57 -3.50
N LEU A 25 -45.76 -13.23 -2.81
CA LEU A 25 -44.37 -13.59 -3.12
C LEU A 25 -43.60 -12.71 -4.13
N ARG A 26 -43.62 -11.38 -4.00
CA ARG A 26 -42.51 -10.54 -4.50
C ARG A 26 -41.54 -10.24 -3.36
N LEU A 27 -40.39 -10.89 -3.36
CA LEU A 27 -39.31 -10.63 -2.38
C LEU A 27 -38.38 -9.56 -2.95
N LYS A 28 -38.01 -8.58 -2.12
CA LYS A 28 -37.11 -7.49 -2.50
C LYS A 28 -36.04 -7.27 -1.43
N ARG A 29 -34.80 -6.99 -1.86
CA ARG A 29 -33.72 -6.52 -0.98
C ARG A 29 -32.79 -5.58 -1.75
N GLU A 30 -32.45 -4.44 -1.16
CA GLU A 30 -31.40 -3.55 -1.69
C GLU A 30 -30.05 -4.27 -1.69
N LEU A 31 -29.24 -4.07 -2.73
CA LEU A 31 -27.92 -4.68 -2.83
C LEU A 31 -26.94 -4.05 -1.84
N GLY A 32 -26.11 -4.90 -1.25
CA GLY A 32 -24.94 -4.49 -0.47
C GLY A 32 -23.83 -3.90 -1.34
N SER A 33 -22.84 -3.25 -0.72
CA SER A 33 -21.70 -2.66 -1.44
C SER A 33 -20.89 -3.69 -2.22
N GLN A 34 -20.70 -4.90 -1.67
CA GLN A 34 -20.00 -5.98 -2.36
C GLN A 34 -20.79 -6.50 -3.58
N GLU A 35 -22.10 -6.68 -3.43
CA GLU A 35 -22.96 -7.14 -4.54
C GLU A 35 -23.04 -6.09 -5.65
N ASN A 36 -23.14 -4.83 -5.24
CA ASN A 36 -23.05 -3.67 -6.11
C ASN A 36 -21.73 -3.65 -6.90
N LEU A 37 -20.59 -3.98 -6.27
CA LEU A 37 -19.29 -4.05 -6.93
C LEU A 37 -19.24 -5.08 -8.06
N MET A 38 -20.00 -6.19 -7.93
CA MET A 38 -20.00 -7.30 -8.89
C MET A 38 -20.90 -7.06 -10.11
N LEU A 39 -21.80 -6.07 -10.05
CA LEU A 39 -22.67 -5.71 -11.17
C LEU A 39 -21.97 -4.78 -12.17
N PRO A 40 -22.39 -4.78 -13.45
CA PRO A 40 -21.93 -3.79 -14.41
C PRO A 40 -22.27 -2.37 -13.96
N ARG A 41 -21.27 -1.47 -13.87
CA ARG A 41 -21.47 -0.11 -13.35
C ARG A 41 -20.56 0.93 -13.99
N GLN A 42 -21.04 2.16 -14.00
CA GLN A 42 -20.22 3.32 -14.33
C GLN A 42 -19.45 3.77 -13.07
N TYR A 43 -18.12 3.59 -13.09
CA TYR A 43 -17.24 4.05 -12.01
C TYR A 43 -16.55 5.39 -12.32
N GLY A 44 -16.56 5.84 -13.57
CA GLY A 44 -15.86 7.04 -14.02
C GLY A 44 -16.77 8.23 -14.35
N ILE A 45 -16.15 9.41 -14.52
CA ILE A 45 -16.82 10.64 -14.99
C ILE A 45 -17.45 10.44 -16.38
N ASN A 46 -16.83 9.59 -17.21
CA ASN A 46 -17.35 9.26 -18.54
C ASN A 46 -18.56 8.30 -18.44
N LYS A 47 -19.72 8.78 -18.89
CA LYS A 47 -20.99 8.03 -18.94
C LYS A 47 -20.97 6.82 -19.85
N ASP A 48 -20.04 6.78 -20.79
CA ASP A 48 -19.96 5.70 -21.77
C ASP A 48 -19.11 4.51 -21.29
N VAL A 49 -18.38 4.66 -20.17
CA VAL A 49 -17.52 3.61 -19.62
C VAL A 49 -18.27 2.82 -18.54
N VAL A 50 -18.70 1.62 -18.91
CA VAL A 50 -19.33 0.65 -18.01
C VAL A 50 -18.33 -0.45 -17.70
N PHE A 51 -17.99 -0.61 -16.42
CA PHE A 51 -17.26 -1.78 -15.98
C PHE A 51 -18.11 -3.02 -16.23
N PRO A 52 -17.57 -4.08 -16.84
CA PRO A 52 -18.31 -5.31 -17.06
C PRO A 52 -18.65 -5.97 -15.73
N SER A 53 -19.65 -6.85 -15.75
CA SER A 53 -19.98 -7.69 -14.60
C SER A 53 -18.77 -8.53 -14.18
N MET A 54 -18.58 -8.71 -12.88
CA MET A 54 -17.70 -9.76 -12.40
C MET A 54 -18.46 -11.07 -12.39
N ASN A 55 -18.05 -12.01 -13.24
CA ASN A 55 -18.65 -13.34 -13.28
C ASN A 55 -17.88 -14.30 -12.39
N HIS A 56 -18.59 -15.30 -11.88
CA HIS A 56 -18.06 -16.43 -11.14
C HIS A 56 -18.48 -17.72 -11.84
N ILE A 57 -17.49 -18.50 -12.27
CA ILE A 57 -17.69 -19.75 -12.99
C ILE A 57 -17.22 -20.90 -12.10
N SER A 58 -18.01 -21.96 -12.03
CA SER A 58 -17.70 -23.19 -11.29
C SER A 58 -18.07 -24.39 -12.14
N VAL A 59 -17.18 -25.36 -12.26
CA VAL A 59 -17.46 -26.63 -12.95
C VAL A 59 -17.26 -27.79 -12.00
N ALA A 60 -18.21 -28.73 -11.99
CA ALA A 60 -18.07 -30.01 -11.32
C ALA A 60 -17.97 -31.12 -12.38
N LEU A 61 -16.85 -31.84 -12.39
CA LEU A 61 -16.66 -33.01 -13.24
C LEU A 61 -17.22 -34.22 -12.53
N ILE A 62 -18.20 -34.87 -13.16
CA ILE A 62 -18.91 -36.03 -12.61
C ILE A 62 -18.64 -37.26 -13.48
N SER A 63 -18.54 -38.41 -12.82
CA SER A 63 -18.53 -39.73 -13.46
C SER A 63 -19.68 -40.58 -12.95
N GLY A 64 -20.09 -41.56 -13.75
CA GLY A 64 -21.07 -42.55 -13.33
C GLY A 64 -21.46 -43.52 -14.43
N SER A 65 -22.26 -44.53 -14.07
CA SER A 65 -22.78 -45.49 -15.05
C SER A 65 -23.70 -44.84 -16.08
N GLN A 66 -24.27 -43.67 -15.76
CA GLN A 66 -25.10 -42.85 -16.63
C GLN A 66 -24.82 -41.36 -16.38
N ILE A 67 -25.22 -40.52 -17.33
CA ILE A 67 -25.20 -39.06 -17.21
C ILE A 67 -26.58 -38.57 -16.74
N PRO A 68 -26.68 -37.50 -15.92
CA PRO A 68 -27.96 -36.89 -15.57
C PRO A 68 -28.82 -36.60 -16.79
N SER A 69 -30.07 -37.09 -16.77
CA SER A 69 -31.01 -36.79 -17.85
C SER A 69 -31.46 -35.32 -17.82
N GLU A 70 -31.80 -34.77 -18.99
CA GLU A 70 -32.31 -33.39 -19.10
C GLU A 70 -33.58 -33.19 -18.25
N ASN A 71 -34.46 -34.20 -18.18
CA ASN A 71 -35.68 -34.13 -17.36
C ASN A 71 -35.36 -34.09 -15.86
N ALA A 72 -34.40 -34.89 -15.41
CA ALA A 72 -33.99 -34.90 -14.00
C ALA A 72 -33.33 -33.57 -13.61
N LEU A 73 -32.49 -33.00 -14.48
CA LEU A 73 -31.89 -31.69 -14.25
C LEU A 73 -32.94 -30.58 -14.26
N ASN A 74 -33.85 -30.55 -15.24
CA ASN A 74 -34.94 -29.58 -15.27
C ASN A 74 -35.78 -29.63 -13.99
N TYR A 75 -36.07 -30.84 -13.50
CA TYR A 75 -36.78 -31.03 -12.25
C TYR A 75 -36.01 -30.47 -11.05
N ALA A 76 -34.75 -30.87 -10.88
CA ALA A 76 -33.89 -30.44 -9.79
C ALA A 76 -33.70 -28.91 -9.77
N ILE A 77 -33.41 -28.31 -10.93
CA ILE A 77 -33.21 -26.87 -11.06
C ILE A 77 -34.48 -26.09 -10.69
N ASN A 78 -35.66 -26.53 -11.14
CA ASN A 78 -36.91 -25.87 -10.78
C ASN A 78 -37.15 -25.88 -9.27
N LEU A 79 -36.86 -26.98 -8.58
CA LEU A 79 -36.96 -27.04 -7.12
C LEU A 79 -35.94 -26.11 -6.44
N CYS A 80 -34.68 -26.11 -6.88
CA CYS A 80 -33.67 -25.20 -6.36
C CYS A 80 -34.08 -23.72 -6.54
N MET A 81 -34.62 -23.35 -7.70
CA MET A 81 -35.08 -21.98 -7.97
C MET A 81 -36.29 -21.58 -7.13
N GLN A 82 -37.18 -22.53 -6.81
CA GLN A 82 -38.30 -22.30 -5.90
C GLN A 82 -37.80 -22.01 -4.48
N SER A 83 -36.82 -22.78 -4.00
CA SER A 83 -36.34 -22.70 -2.63
C SER A 83 -35.31 -21.59 -2.40
N HIS A 84 -34.55 -21.19 -3.42
CA HIS A 84 -33.52 -20.14 -3.33
C HIS A 84 -33.89 -18.89 -4.15
N PRO A 85 -34.41 -17.82 -3.53
CA PRO A 85 -34.90 -16.64 -4.25
C PRO A 85 -33.89 -15.96 -5.17
N LEU A 86 -32.58 -15.98 -4.86
CA LEU A 86 -31.56 -15.36 -5.71
C LEU A 86 -31.36 -16.09 -7.06
N LEU A 87 -31.73 -17.37 -7.17
CA LEU A 87 -31.69 -18.08 -8.46
C LEU A 87 -32.82 -17.66 -9.42
N ARG A 88 -33.79 -16.88 -8.94
CA ARG A 88 -34.91 -16.36 -9.73
C ARG A 88 -35.03 -14.84 -9.66
N CYS A 89 -34.00 -14.16 -9.15
CA CYS A 89 -34.02 -12.71 -9.04
C CYS A 89 -33.51 -12.03 -10.32
N TYR A 90 -33.89 -10.77 -10.46
CA TYR A 90 -33.29 -9.81 -11.37
C TYR A 90 -32.94 -8.55 -10.57
N VAL A 91 -32.12 -7.68 -11.15
CA VAL A 91 -31.78 -6.39 -10.55
C VAL A 91 -32.76 -5.33 -11.06
N ASP A 92 -33.49 -4.70 -10.14
CA ASP A 92 -34.28 -3.51 -10.39
C ASP A 92 -33.46 -2.28 -9.99
N GLY A 93 -33.64 -1.15 -10.68
CA GLY A 93 -32.85 0.05 -10.47
C GLY A 93 -31.46 0.06 -11.14
N ASN A 94 -30.84 1.24 -11.21
CA ASN A 94 -29.54 1.45 -11.86
C ASN A 94 -28.41 1.79 -10.87
N GLY A 95 -28.72 2.04 -9.59
CA GLY A 95 -27.75 2.39 -8.56
C GLY A 95 -26.99 3.68 -8.85
N GLU A 96 -27.55 4.54 -9.70
CA GLU A 96 -27.02 5.88 -9.96
C GLU A 96 -27.46 6.82 -8.83
N PRO A 97 -26.52 7.54 -8.21
CA PRO A 97 -26.85 8.50 -7.17
C PRO A 97 -27.57 9.72 -7.76
N ASP A 98 -28.24 10.48 -6.90
CA ASP A 98 -28.92 11.73 -7.29
C ASP A 98 -27.91 12.79 -7.71
N GLU A 99 -26.81 12.86 -6.96
CA GLU A 99 -25.76 13.84 -7.12
C GLU A 99 -24.41 13.19 -6.80
N ARG A 100 -23.37 13.62 -7.50
CA ARG A 100 -21.97 13.30 -7.20
C ARG A 100 -21.32 14.60 -6.73
N ILE A 101 -21.00 14.71 -5.44
CA ILE A 101 -20.86 15.99 -4.71
C ILE A 101 -19.44 16.49 -4.49
N ASP A 102 -18.42 15.69 -4.80
CA ASP A 102 -17.03 16.12 -4.73
C ASP A 102 -16.51 16.56 -6.11
N LEU A 103 -15.38 17.27 -6.09
CA LEU A 103 -14.73 17.82 -7.29
C LEU A 103 -14.41 16.75 -8.36
N PHE A 104 -14.32 15.48 -7.93
CA PHE A 104 -13.97 14.32 -8.74
C PHE A 104 -15.16 13.38 -9.03
N GLN A 105 -16.38 13.75 -8.59
CA GLN A 105 -17.61 12.97 -8.75
C GLN A 105 -17.56 11.53 -8.17
N MET A 106 -16.72 11.29 -7.16
CA MET A 106 -16.60 10.02 -6.45
C MET A 106 -17.55 9.92 -5.24
N VAL A 107 -17.85 11.02 -4.57
CA VAL A 107 -18.73 11.04 -3.39
C VAL A 107 -20.19 11.09 -3.86
N ARG A 108 -20.93 10.02 -3.56
CA ARG A 108 -22.33 9.86 -3.93
C ARG A 108 -23.24 10.48 -2.88
N LYS A 109 -24.20 11.30 -3.29
CA LYS A 109 -25.26 11.83 -2.44
C LYS A 109 -26.61 11.47 -3.03
N GLY A 110 -27.45 10.86 -2.20
CA GLY A 110 -28.74 10.32 -2.63
C GLY A 110 -28.59 9.06 -3.48
N ASP A 111 -29.62 8.23 -3.45
CA ASP A 111 -29.74 7.00 -4.24
C ASP A 111 -31.23 6.79 -4.52
N ASN A 112 -31.83 7.67 -5.32
CA ASN A 112 -33.27 7.62 -5.61
C ASN A 112 -33.68 6.36 -6.37
N ASN A 113 -32.72 5.60 -6.92
CA ASN A 113 -32.97 4.38 -7.68
C ASN A 113 -31.93 3.28 -7.36
N PRO A 114 -31.89 2.80 -6.10
CA PRO A 114 -30.88 1.85 -5.68
C PRO A 114 -31.07 0.53 -6.42
N CYS A 115 -29.97 -0.20 -6.64
CA CYS A 115 -30.08 -1.56 -7.15
C CYS A 115 -30.76 -2.45 -6.11
N ILE A 116 -31.82 -3.14 -6.52
CA ILE A 116 -32.65 -4.00 -5.67
C ILE A 116 -32.75 -5.38 -6.32
N PHE A 117 -32.37 -6.44 -5.59
CA PHE A 117 -32.73 -7.79 -5.97
C PHE A 117 -34.23 -7.94 -5.85
N THR A 118 -34.89 -8.24 -6.96
CA THR A 118 -36.31 -8.56 -6.99
C THR A 118 -36.48 -10.01 -7.43
N ALA A 119 -37.06 -10.84 -6.56
CA ALA A 119 -37.47 -12.19 -6.88
C ALA A 119 -38.99 -12.27 -6.95
N THR A 120 -39.51 -12.77 -8.07
CA THR A 120 -40.95 -13.03 -8.27
C THR A 120 -41.16 -14.51 -8.54
N ASN A 121 -42.32 -15.02 -8.16
CA ASN A 121 -42.72 -16.37 -8.57
C ASN A 121 -42.77 -16.48 -10.09
N MET A 122 -42.18 -17.54 -10.63
CA MET A 122 -42.32 -17.95 -12.04
C MET A 122 -41.72 -17.02 -13.11
N LYS A 123 -40.78 -16.13 -12.77
CA LYS A 123 -40.12 -15.32 -13.82
C LYS A 123 -39.29 -16.17 -14.78
N TYR A 124 -38.55 -17.12 -14.20
CA TYR A 124 -37.67 -18.02 -14.93
C TYR A 124 -38.02 -19.47 -14.57
N THR A 125 -37.72 -20.36 -15.49
CA THR A 125 -37.85 -21.80 -15.39
C THR A 125 -36.48 -22.45 -15.61
N ALA A 126 -36.37 -23.75 -15.32
CA ALA A 126 -35.15 -24.48 -15.61
C ALA A 126 -34.70 -24.41 -17.08
N LYS A 127 -35.63 -24.24 -18.04
CA LYS A 127 -35.30 -24.12 -19.47
C LYS A 127 -34.59 -22.82 -19.83
N ASP A 128 -34.77 -21.78 -19.02
CA ASP A 128 -34.14 -20.47 -19.25
C ASP A 128 -32.68 -20.48 -18.79
N VAL A 129 -32.30 -21.41 -17.90
CA VAL A 129 -30.96 -21.48 -17.30
C VAL A 129 -30.17 -22.72 -17.72
N LEU A 130 -30.83 -23.84 -18.06
CA LEU A 130 -30.17 -25.09 -18.45
C LEU A 130 -29.85 -25.11 -19.95
N LYS A 131 -28.58 -25.33 -20.28
CA LYS A 131 -28.12 -25.56 -21.65
C LYS A 131 -27.51 -26.95 -21.79
N MET A 132 -28.07 -27.73 -22.71
CA MET A 132 -27.56 -29.07 -23.03
C MET A 132 -26.53 -28.95 -24.15
N MET A 133 -25.27 -29.27 -23.85
CA MET A 133 -24.21 -29.19 -24.86
C MET A 133 -24.19 -30.47 -25.72
N PRO A 134 -23.71 -30.39 -26.98
CA PRO A 134 -23.51 -31.57 -27.81
C PRO A 134 -22.64 -32.61 -27.10
N SER A 135 -22.98 -33.89 -27.25
CA SER A 135 -22.16 -34.96 -26.67
C SER A 135 -20.84 -35.04 -27.43
N SER A 136 -19.74 -35.08 -26.70
CA SER A 136 -18.40 -35.24 -27.25
C SER A 136 -18.15 -36.68 -27.65
N THR A 137 -17.43 -36.90 -28.74
CA THR A 137 -17.09 -38.23 -29.26
C THR A 137 -15.75 -38.74 -28.74
N SER A 138 -14.92 -37.84 -28.22
CA SER A 138 -13.67 -38.17 -27.54
C SER A 138 -13.55 -37.44 -26.20
N PHE A 139 -12.68 -37.93 -25.33
CA PHE A 139 -12.39 -37.28 -24.06
C PHE A 139 -11.75 -35.89 -24.26
N GLN A 140 -10.89 -35.74 -25.26
CA GLN A 140 -10.27 -34.45 -25.59
C GLN A 140 -11.29 -33.41 -26.07
N GLU A 141 -12.28 -33.82 -26.88
CA GLU A 141 -13.41 -32.96 -27.26
C GLU A 141 -14.23 -32.55 -26.04
N PHE A 142 -14.46 -33.47 -25.11
CA PHE A 142 -15.18 -33.19 -23.86
C PHE A 142 -14.46 -32.17 -23.00
N GLU A 143 -13.15 -32.35 -22.78
CA GLU A 143 -12.34 -31.39 -22.03
C GLU A 143 -12.33 -30.02 -22.70
N SER A 144 -12.07 -30.00 -24.01
CA SER A 144 -12.06 -28.77 -24.79
C SER A 144 -13.41 -28.05 -24.73
N SER A 145 -14.52 -28.80 -24.72
CA SER A 145 -15.88 -28.26 -24.72
C SER A 145 -16.17 -27.47 -23.45
N TRP A 146 -16.00 -28.08 -22.26
CA TRP A 146 -16.31 -27.38 -21.02
C TRP A 146 -15.27 -26.30 -20.70
N GLN A 147 -13.98 -26.51 -21.02
CA GLN A 147 -12.94 -25.50 -20.80
C GLN A 147 -13.17 -24.25 -21.65
N SER A 148 -13.60 -24.42 -22.90
CA SER A 148 -13.93 -23.30 -23.78
C SER A 148 -15.14 -22.51 -23.27
N SER A 149 -16.22 -23.20 -22.85
CA SER A 149 -17.36 -22.53 -22.22
C SER A 149 -16.96 -21.82 -20.92
N PHE A 150 -16.16 -22.47 -20.06
CA PHE A 150 -15.65 -21.90 -18.81
C PHE A 150 -14.89 -20.59 -19.08
N GLN A 151 -13.95 -20.62 -20.03
CA GLN A 151 -13.13 -19.47 -20.42
C GLN A 151 -13.96 -18.34 -21.03
N ASN A 152 -14.89 -18.66 -21.93
CA ASN A 152 -15.74 -17.66 -22.57
C ASN A 152 -16.65 -16.99 -21.54
N ASP A 153 -17.33 -17.77 -20.70
CA ASP A 153 -18.30 -17.23 -19.75
C ASP A 153 -17.66 -16.39 -18.65
N LEU A 154 -16.39 -16.65 -18.32
CA LEU A 154 -15.66 -15.94 -17.27
C LEU A 154 -15.60 -14.44 -17.51
N ASP A 155 -15.33 -13.99 -18.74
CA ASP A 155 -15.22 -12.55 -19.06
C ASP A 155 -16.35 -12.03 -19.97
N ASN A 156 -17.13 -12.92 -20.59
CA ASN A 156 -18.24 -12.54 -21.49
C ASN A 156 -19.61 -12.61 -20.79
N GLY A 157 -19.75 -11.90 -19.67
CA GLY A 157 -21.03 -11.87 -18.92
C GLY A 157 -22.19 -11.33 -19.75
N ALA A 158 -21.91 -10.36 -20.63
CA ALA A 158 -22.93 -9.73 -21.47
C ALA A 158 -23.65 -10.71 -22.41
N SER A 159 -23.04 -11.84 -22.80
CA SER A 159 -23.68 -12.80 -23.69
C SER A 159 -24.68 -13.73 -23.01
N TRP A 160 -24.68 -13.80 -21.67
CA TRP A 160 -25.53 -14.76 -20.94
C TRP A 160 -26.17 -14.21 -19.65
N CYS A 161 -25.72 -13.07 -19.14
CA CYS A 161 -26.24 -12.38 -17.96
C CYS A 161 -26.25 -10.86 -18.21
N ASP A 162 -27.22 -10.39 -19.01
CA ASP A 162 -27.48 -8.95 -19.13
C ASP A 162 -28.28 -8.46 -17.92
N VAL A 163 -27.58 -7.83 -16.98
CA VAL A 163 -28.16 -7.29 -15.74
C VAL A 163 -29.19 -6.18 -16.02
N LYS A 164 -29.09 -5.50 -17.17
CA LYS A 164 -30.04 -4.44 -17.56
C LYS A 164 -31.33 -5.04 -18.13
N ASP A 165 -31.25 -6.22 -18.71
CA ASP A 165 -32.40 -6.94 -19.21
C ASP A 165 -32.97 -7.85 -18.12
N SER A 166 -34.06 -7.39 -17.52
CA SER A 166 -34.75 -8.19 -16.52
C SER A 166 -35.29 -9.52 -17.06
N THR A 167 -35.30 -9.78 -18.37
CA THR A 167 -35.71 -11.08 -18.92
C THR A 167 -34.59 -12.12 -18.91
N THR A 168 -33.34 -11.71 -18.64
CA THR A 168 -32.19 -12.62 -18.58
C THR A 168 -31.91 -13.04 -17.13
N PRO A 169 -31.81 -14.35 -16.82
CA PRO A 169 -31.40 -14.82 -15.51
C PRO A 169 -29.97 -14.39 -15.15
N LEU A 170 -29.70 -14.19 -13.86
CA LEU A 170 -28.35 -13.84 -13.38
C LEU A 170 -27.39 -15.04 -13.31
N TRP A 171 -27.79 -16.20 -13.83
CA TRP A 171 -26.99 -17.43 -13.87
C TRP A 171 -27.47 -18.39 -14.96
N LYS A 172 -26.61 -19.34 -15.31
CA LYS A 172 -26.94 -20.50 -16.15
C LYS A 172 -26.19 -21.75 -15.70
N LEU A 173 -26.63 -22.89 -16.20
CA LEU A 173 -26.00 -24.20 -16.03
C LEU A 173 -25.85 -24.88 -17.40
N GLU A 174 -24.64 -25.28 -17.76
CA GLU A 174 -24.38 -26.08 -18.96
C GLU A 174 -24.05 -27.53 -18.57
N LEU A 175 -24.59 -28.50 -19.31
CA LEU A 175 -24.24 -29.91 -19.20
C LEU A 175 -23.41 -30.34 -20.42
N HIS A 176 -22.11 -30.55 -20.20
CA HIS A 176 -21.23 -31.19 -21.19
C HIS A 176 -21.16 -32.69 -20.93
N ARG A 177 -21.11 -33.50 -21.99
CA ARG A 177 -21.30 -34.94 -21.91
C ARG A 177 -20.27 -35.69 -22.73
N PHE A 178 -19.70 -36.73 -22.14
CA PHE A 178 -18.85 -37.71 -22.81
C PHE A 178 -19.45 -39.10 -22.58
N ASN A 179 -19.98 -39.67 -23.66
CA ASN A 179 -20.45 -41.03 -23.67
C ASN A 179 -19.35 -41.90 -24.27
N THR A 180 -18.91 -42.93 -23.55
CA THR A 180 -17.86 -43.85 -24.01
C THR A 180 -18.30 -44.74 -25.17
N GLY A 181 -19.55 -44.57 -25.62
CA GLY A 181 -20.19 -45.37 -26.65
C GLY A 181 -20.49 -46.76 -26.12
N SER A 182 -21.73 -47.22 -26.22
CA SER A 182 -22.02 -48.64 -26.05
C SER A 182 -21.52 -49.39 -27.29
N THR A 183 -20.22 -49.35 -27.60
CA THR A 183 -19.67 -50.34 -28.52
C THR A 183 -19.82 -51.67 -27.80
N SER A 184 -20.75 -52.48 -28.29
CA SER A 184 -21.08 -53.81 -27.81
C SER A 184 -19.95 -54.82 -28.07
N SER A 185 -18.69 -54.43 -27.87
CA SER A 185 -17.56 -55.35 -27.86
C SER A 185 -17.66 -56.17 -26.58
N SER A 186 -17.97 -57.44 -26.75
CA SER A 186 -18.17 -58.46 -25.71
C SER A 186 -16.91 -58.81 -24.90
N ASP A 187 -15.80 -58.10 -25.09
CA ASP A 187 -14.54 -58.35 -24.38
C ASP A 187 -14.57 -57.62 -23.03
N ALA A 188 -15.27 -58.24 -22.09
CA ALA A 188 -15.58 -57.76 -20.74
C ALA A 188 -14.39 -57.69 -19.76
N SER A 189 -13.14 -57.67 -20.25
CA SER A 189 -11.95 -57.70 -19.37
C SER A 189 -11.31 -56.33 -19.10
N ASP A 190 -11.62 -55.30 -19.88
CA ASP A 190 -11.26 -53.90 -19.58
C ASP A 190 -12.51 -53.14 -19.14
N ALA A 191 -12.86 -53.35 -17.87
CA ALA A 191 -14.01 -52.71 -17.25
C ALA A 191 -13.84 -51.18 -17.16
N SER A 192 -14.93 -50.51 -17.53
CA SER A 192 -15.40 -49.22 -17.00
C SER A 192 -14.57 -47.96 -17.31
N GLU A 193 -14.57 -47.51 -18.56
CA GLU A 193 -14.65 -46.06 -18.73
C GLU A 193 -16.08 -45.62 -18.39
N ASP A 194 -16.26 -45.14 -17.15
CA ASP A 194 -17.51 -44.51 -16.72
C ASP A 194 -17.86 -43.34 -17.65
N ASN A 195 -19.15 -43.13 -17.90
CA ASN A 195 -19.60 -41.93 -18.59
C ASN A 195 -19.18 -40.70 -17.79
N LYS A 196 -18.73 -39.65 -18.47
CA LYS A 196 -18.29 -38.41 -17.83
C LYS A 196 -19.19 -37.26 -18.23
N ALA A 197 -19.40 -36.34 -17.31
CA ALA A 197 -20.09 -35.08 -17.60
C ALA A 197 -19.47 -33.93 -16.82
N ALA A 198 -19.71 -32.71 -17.29
CA ALA A 198 -19.33 -31.49 -16.59
C ALA A 198 -20.58 -30.65 -16.36
N LEU A 199 -20.84 -30.30 -15.10
CA LEU A 199 -21.86 -29.35 -14.70
C LEU A 199 -21.19 -27.97 -14.55
N LEU A 200 -21.30 -27.14 -15.58
CA LEU A 200 -20.69 -25.81 -15.63
C LEU A 200 -21.72 -24.75 -15.21
N PHE A 201 -21.53 -24.18 -14.03
CA PHE A 201 -22.30 -23.05 -13.55
C PHE A 201 -21.62 -21.73 -13.89
N SER A 202 -22.40 -20.80 -14.43
CA SER A 202 -21.97 -19.43 -14.68
C SER A 202 -22.89 -18.49 -13.92
N PHE A 203 -22.35 -17.72 -12.97
CA PHE A 203 -23.10 -16.79 -12.12
C PHE A 203 -22.61 -15.37 -12.29
N ASN A 204 -23.53 -14.40 -12.28
CA ASN A 204 -23.15 -13.07 -11.82
C ASN A 204 -22.63 -13.23 -10.38
N HIS A 205 -21.41 -12.76 -10.11
CA HIS A 205 -20.79 -13.01 -8.80
C HIS A 205 -21.57 -12.34 -7.65
N ALA A 206 -22.47 -11.40 -7.94
CA ALA A 206 -23.37 -10.79 -6.95
C ALA A 206 -24.34 -11.77 -6.28
N ILE A 207 -24.70 -12.89 -6.92
CA ILE A 207 -25.70 -13.82 -6.39
C ILE A 207 -25.12 -15.13 -5.84
N SER A 208 -23.83 -15.39 -6.04
CA SER A 208 -23.22 -16.68 -5.67
C SER A 208 -21.71 -16.53 -5.46
N ASP A 209 -21.24 -17.14 -4.37
CA ASP A 209 -19.82 -17.41 -4.13
C ASP A 209 -19.48 -18.91 -4.31
N GLN A 210 -18.21 -19.27 -4.10
CA GLN A 210 -17.71 -20.63 -4.29
C GLN A 210 -18.43 -21.65 -3.40
N SER A 211 -18.72 -21.27 -2.15
CA SER A 211 -19.43 -22.12 -1.19
C SER A 211 -20.87 -22.34 -1.66
N SER A 212 -21.56 -21.30 -2.12
CA SER A 212 -22.92 -21.43 -2.67
C SER A 212 -22.96 -22.31 -3.92
N ALA A 213 -22.01 -22.17 -4.86
CA ALA A 213 -21.93 -23.04 -6.04
C ALA A 213 -21.71 -24.52 -5.68
N CYS A 214 -20.85 -24.81 -4.69
CA CYS A 214 -20.62 -26.17 -4.21
C CYS A 214 -21.87 -26.79 -3.58
N ARG A 215 -22.57 -26.04 -2.72
CA ARG A 215 -23.81 -26.49 -2.07
C ARG A 215 -24.94 -26.68 -3.08
N LEU A 216 -25.02 -25.83 -4.09
CA LEU A 216 -26.00 -25.97 -5.16
C LEU A 216 -25.73 -27.21 -6.03
N THR A 217 -24.45 -27.49 -6.32
CA THR A 217 -24.05 -28.73 -7.03
C THR A 217 -24.49 -29.98 -6.26
N ASP A 218 -24.22 -30.02 -4.95
CA ASP A 218 -24.63 -31.11 -4.05
C ASP A 218 -26.15 -31.32 -4.05
N GLN A 219 -26.91 -30.22 -3.88
CA GLN A 219 -28.36 -30.26 -3.83
C GLN A 219 -28.99 -30.68 -5.17
N ILE A 220 -28.49 -30.16 -6.30
CA ILE A 220 -28.97 -30.53 -7.64
C ILE A 220 -28.74 -32.03 -7.87
N LEU A 221 -27.54 -32.56 -7.60
CA LEU A 221 -27.26 -33.98 -7.79
C LEU A 221 -28.10 -34.87 -6.87
N ALA A 222 -28.32 -34.46 -5.62
CA ALA A 222 -29.21 -35.17 -4.71
C ALA A 222 -30.65 -35.23 -5.21
N LEU A 223 -31.16 -34.16 -5.83
CA LEU A 223 -32.51 -34.10 -6.41
C LEU A 223 -32.62 -34.86 -7.74
N VAL A 224 -31.56 -34.86 -8.56
CA VAL A 224 -31.49 -35.67 -9.78
C VAL A 224 -31.62 -37.15 -9.43
N VAL A 225 -30.89 -37.62 -8.41
CA VAL A 225 -30.98 -39.01 -7.94
C VAL A 225 -32.38 -39.33 -7.43
N ASP A 226 -32.96 -38.47 -6.60
CA ASP A 226 -34.32 -38.65 -6.10
C ASP A 226 -35.35 -38.76 -7.24
N TYR A 227 -35.22 -37.93 -8.27
CA TYR A 227 -36.09 -37.97 -9.46
C TYR A 227 -35.95 -39.29 -10.23
N GLU A 228 -34.72 -39.73 -10.49
CA GLU A 228 -34.45 -40.93 -11.30
C GLU A 228 -34.83 -42.23 -10.58
N GLU A 229 -34.58 -42.32 -9.27
CA GLU A 229 -34.97 -43.48 -8.46
C GLU A 229 -36.51 -43.61 -8.36
N ASN A 230 -37.23 -42.48 -8.34
CA ASN A 230 -38.69 -42.50 -8.31
C ASN A 230 -39.32 -42.81 -9.67
N ASN A 231 -38.71 -42.38 -10.78
CA ASN A 231 -39.25 -42.65 -12.13
C ASN A 231 -38.98 -44.06 -12.65
N ASN A 232 -37.86 -44.70 -12.28
CA ASN A 232 -37.55 -46.06 -12.74
C ASN A 232 -38.46 -47.14 -12.14
N ASN A 233 -39.18 -46.83 -11.06
CA ASN A 233 -40.09 -47.76 -10.38
C ASN A 233 -41.51 -47.78 -10.96
N HIS A 234 -41.76 -47.13 -12.11
CA HIS A 234 -43.12 -46.97 -12.65
C HIS A 234 -43.64 -48.16 -13.48
N ASN A 235 -42.90 -49.26 -13.56
CA ASN A 235 -43.27 -50.47 -14.32
C ASN A 235 -43.95 -51.58 -13.48
N ASP A 236 -44.35 -51.31 -12.23
CA ASP A 236 -45.16 -52.27 -11.47
C ASP A 236 -46.56 -52.34 -12.09
N GLU A 237 -46.90 -53.51 -12.64
CA GLU A 237 -48.13 -53.84 -13.40
C GLU A 237 -49.44 -53.69 -12.60
N ASP A 238 -49.37 -53.38 -11.31
CA ASP A 238 -50.53 -53.24 -10.44
C ASP A 238 -50.96 -51.76 -10.45
N GLY A 239 -51.98 -51.44 -11.27
CA GLY A 239 -52.48 -50.08 -11.61
C GLY A 239 -52.95 -49.17 -10.46
N SER A 240 -52.47 -49.41 -9.23
CA SER A 240 -52.57 -48.55 -8.05
C SER A 240 -51.72 -47.29 -8.23
N THR A 241 -52.37 -46.21 -8.69
CA THR A 241 -51.83 -44.84 -8.83
C THR A 241 -51.65 -44.15 -7.46
N LYS A 242 -50.89 -44.76 -6.55
CA LYS A 242 -50.40 -44.01 -5.38
C LYS A 242 -49.29 -43.08 -5.85
N LYS A 243 -49.58 -41.77 -5.94
CA LYS A 243 -48.56 -40.73 -6.11
C LYS A 243 -47.48 -40.95 -5.05
N LYS A 244 -46.32 -41.46 -5.47
CA LYS A 244 -45.18 -41.66 -4.56
C LYS A 244 -44.74 -40.29 -4.08
N GLN A 245 -44.77 -40.10 -2.77
CA GLN A 245 -44.43 -38.85 -2.12
C GLN A 245 -42.94 -38.56 -2.37
N LEU A 246 -42.64 -37.34 -2.83
CA LEU A 246 -41.27 -36.88 -3.03
C LEU A 246 -40.50 -36.98 -1.71
N LEU A 247 -39.31 -37.60 -1.74
CA LEU A 247 -38.53 -37.81 -0.53
C LEU A 247 -37.79 -36.53 -0.13
N LYS A 248 -37.34 -35.73 -1.10
CA LYS A 248 -36.53 -34.52 -0.84
C LYS A 248 -37.16 -33.26 -1.42
N ILE A 249 -37.70 -32.41 -0.54
CA ILE A 249 -38.19 -31.06 -0.88
C ILE A 249 -37.21 -30.05 -0.27
N PRO A 250 -36.49 -29.24 -1.09
CA PRO A 250 -35.57 -28.27 -0.53
C PRO A 250 -36.30 -27.19 0.26
N LYS A 251 -35.81 -26.88 1.45
CA LYS A 251 -36.46 -25.91 2.34
C LYS A 251 -36.46 -24.51 1.73
N SER A 252 -37.64 -23.89 1.65
CA SER A 252 -37.80 -22.53 1.14
C SER A 252 -37.06 -21.49 1.99
N GLN A 253 -36.48 -20.49 1.35
CA GLN A 253 -35.59 -19.50 1.99
C GLN A 253 -35.99 -18.07 1.66
N SER A 254 -35.57 -17.14 2.53
CA SER A 254 -35.60 -15.71 2.22
C SER A 254 -34.44 -15.33 1.29
N ILE A 255 -34.49 -14.13 0.71
CA ILE A 255 -33.28 -13.53 0.12
C ILE A 255 -32.26 -13.38 1.28
N PRO A 256 -31.00 -13.86 1.13
CA PRO A 256 -29.99 -13.69 2.17
C PRO A 256 -29.71 -12.22 2.45
N PRO A 257 -29.26 -11.87 3.67
CA PRO A 257 -28.70 -10.56 3.95
C PRO A 257 -27.50 -10.28 3.03
N SER A 258 -27.20 -9.01 2.80
CA SER A 258 -25.93 -8.65 2.16
C SER A 258 -24.73 -9.00 3.06
N VAL A 259 -23.49 -8.94 2.55
CA VAL A 259 -22.28 -9.12 3.37
C VAL A 259 -22.27 -8.16 4.56
N GLU A 260 -22.62 -6.89 4.33
CA GLU A 260 -22.66 -5.87 5.37
C GLU A 260 -23.70 -6.21 6.43
N GLU A 261 -24.90 -6.56 6.02
CA GLU A 261 -25.96 -6.93 6.95
C GLU A 261 -25.60 -8.21 7.72
N SER A 262 -24.98 -9.19 7.07
CA SER A 262 -24.55 -10.44 7.70
C SER A 262 -23.48 -10.21 8.77
N VAL A 263 -22.58 -9.24 8.56
CA VAL A 263 -21.46 -8.95 9.47
C VAL A 263 -21.86 -7.94 10.55
N LEU A 264 -22.54 -6.85 10.18
CA LEU A 264 -22.86 -5.71 11.05
C LEU A 264 -24.23 -5.85 11.75
N GLY A 265 -25.10 -6.72 11.24
CA GLY A 265 -26.49 -6.88 11.65
C GLY A 265 -27.49 -6.33 10.63
N LEU A 266 -28.73 -6.81 10.69
CA LEU A 266 -29.79 -6.46 9.74
C LEU A 266 -29.99 -4.94 9.64
N LYS A 267 -30.20 -4.45 8.41
CA LYS A 267 -30.43 -3.03 8.09
C LYS A 267 -29.28 -2.09 8.46
N LYS A 268 -28.10 -2.62 8.82
CA LYS A 268 -26.89 -1.82 8.97
C LYS A 268 -26.06 -1.93 7.69
N ARG A 269 -25.66 -0.79 7.15
CA ARG A 269 -24.75 -0.72 6.00
C ARG A 269 -23.53 0.08 6.37
N PHE A 270 -22.45 -0.10 5.61
CA PHE A 270 -21.25 0.72 5.79
C PHE A 270 -21.54 2.23 5.68
N LYS A 271 -22.52 2.64 4.86
CA LYS A 271 -22.96 4.05 4.76
C LYS A 271 -23.72 4.55 5.99
N ASP A 272 -24.24 3.65 6.81
CA ASP A 272 -25.04 3.95 8.00
C ASP A 272 -24.20 3.95 9.28
N VAL A 273 -22.90 3.63 9.20
CA VAL A 273 -21.95 3.71 10.34
C VAL A 273 -21.67 5.18 10.63
N GLY A 274 -22.15 5.67 11.78
CA GLY A 274 -22.02 7.07 12.16
C GLY A 274 -20.57 7.48 12.44
N LYS A 275 -20.27 8.78 12.44
CA LYS A 275 -18.93 9.28 12.82
C LYS A 275 -18.56 8.85 14.24
N GLU A 276 -19.54 8.75 15.14
CA GLU A 276 -19.39 8.21 16.49
C GLU A 276 -18.98 6.73 16.57
N ASP A 277 -19.26 5.92 15.53
CA ASP A 277 -18.90 4.49 15.49
C ASP A 277 -17.51 4.26 14.89
N ILE A 278 -16.90 5.29 14.28
CA ILE A 278 -15.57 5.24 13.70
C ILE A 278 -14.54 5.60 14.77
N THR A 279 -13.93 4.57 15.36
CA THR A 279 -12.86 4.79 16.36
C THR A 279 -11.66 5.53 15.74
N LEU A 280 -10.91 6.25 16.58
CA LEU A 280 -9.64 6.89 16.18
C LEU A 280 -8.66 5.89 15.55
N ASN A 281 -8.73 4.61 15.94
CA ASN A 281 -7.95 3.53 15.34
C ASN A 281 -8.33 3.29 13.88
N THR A 282 -9.63 3.30 13.55
CA THR A 282 -10.14 3.19 12.17
C THR A 282 -9.65 4.36 11.31
N ILE A 283 -9.64 5.59 11.82
CA ILE A 283 -9.17 6.78 11.09
C ILE A 283 -7.65 6.73 10.87
N LYS A 284 -6.86 6.45 11.92
CA LYS A 284 -5.39 6.28 11.82
C LYS A 284 -5.02 5.20 10.82
N TYR A 285 -5.81 4.14 10.81
CA TYR A 285 -5.66 3.02 9.89
C TYR A 285 -5.96 3.43 8.43
N VAL A 286 -7.06 4.15 8.16
CA VAL A 286 -7.37 4.66 6.80
C VAL A 286 -6.27 5.63 6.32
N ALA A 287 -5.81 6.54 7.18
CA ALA A 287 -4.74 7.48 6.87
C ALA A 287 -3.38 6.77 6.63
N GLY A 288 -3.07 5.74 7.42
CA GLY A 288 -1.88 4.91 7.21
C GLY A 288 -1.88 4.19 5.87
N LYS A 289 -3.05 3.75 5.38
CA LYS A 289 -3.19 3.07 4.09
C LYS A 289 -3.04 4.02 2.89
N ALA A 290 -3.58 5.24 2.99
CA ALA A 290 -3.32 6.27 1.99
C ALA A 290 -1.81 6.60 1.87
N LEU A 291 -1.08 6.56 3.00
CA LEU A 291 0.38 6.73 3.02
C LEU A 291 1.15 5.49 2.50
N GLU A 292 0.58 4.28 2.56
CA GLU A 292 1.19 3.07 2.02
C GLU A 292 1.10 3.01 0.48
N GLU A 293 0.03 3.51 -0.14
CA GLU A 293 -0.05 3.65 -1.61
C GLU A 293 1.07 4.54 -2.15
N ILE A 294 1.51 5.53 -1.37
CA ILE A 294 2.65 6.41 -1.69
C ILE A 294 3.98 5.65 -1.66
N LYS A 295 4.08 4.53 -0.93
CA LYS A 295 5.34 3.78 -0.73
C LYS A 295 5.64 2.70 -1.77
N GLY A 296 4.79 2.52 -2.79
CA GLY A 296 5.10 1.68 -3.95
C GLY A 296 3.96 0.77 -4.35
N PRO A 297 3.29 1.03 -5.50
CA PRO A 297 2.21 0.20 -5.98
C PRO A 297 2.75 -1.17 -6.46
N VAL A 298 1.83 -2.12 -6.54
CA VAL A 298 1.95 -3.44 -7.17
C VAL A 298 3.04 -3.50 -8.24
N ILE A 299 3.97 -4.44 -8.07
CA ILE A 299 5.08 -4.60 -8.99
C ILE A 299 4.55 -5.27 -10.27
N LEU A 300 4.58 -4.55 -11.38
CA LEU A 300 4.34 -5.11 -12.72
C LEU A 300 5.64 -5.74 -13.26
N PRO A 301 5.55 -6.79 -14.11
CA PRO A 301 6.71 -7.31 -14.83
C PRO A 301 7.36 -6.21 -15.69
N ASP A 302 8.70 -6.15 -15.68
CA ASP A 302 9.45 -5.06 -16.32
C ASP A 302 9.33 -5.05 -17.86
N ASP A 303 9.09 -6.20 -18.51
CA ASP A 303 8.86 -6.30 -19.97
C ASP A 303 7.71 -5.44 -20.48
N PHE A 304 6.62 -5.32 -19.71
CA PHE A 304 5.41 -4.63 -20.16
C PHE A 304 5.65 -3.13 -20.38
N LYS A 305 6.69 -2.55 -19.76
CA LYS A 305 7.08 -1.16 -19.94
C LYS A 305 7.82 -0.90 -21.26
N THR A 306 8.38 -1.93 -21.89
CA THR A 306 9.23 -1.76 -23.09
C THR A 306 8.43 -1.70 -24.39
N THR A 307 7.23 -2.29 -24.45
CA THR A 307 6.41 -2.32 -25.67
C THR A 307 5.42 -1.17 -25.81
N THR A 308 5.12 -0.44 -24.73
CA THR A 308 4.17 0.70 -24.74
C THR A 308 4.85 2.06 -24.67
N SER A 309 6.16 2.15 -24.95
CA SER A 309 6.92 3.40 -24.92
C SER A 309 6.52 4.38 -26.03
N LYS A 310 5.42 5.11 -25.80
CA LYS A 310 5.37 6.54 -26.10
C LYS A 310 5.32 7.27 -24.76
N GLU A 311 6.36 8.06 -24.55
CA GLU A 311 6.61 9.02 -23.48
C GLU A 311 5.32 9.54 -22.82
N GLY A 312 5.12 9.22 -21.55
CA GLY A 312 3.94 9.66 -20.82
C GLY A 312 3.84 9.23 -19.36
N GLY A 313 4.84 9.57 -18.54
CA GLY A 313 4.72 9.91 -17.11
C GLY A 313 4.16 8.90 -16.09
N GLY A 314 4.88 8.69 -14.99
CA GLY A 314 4.27 8.21 -13.74
C GLY A 314 5.08 7.19 -12.92
N SER A 315 6.23 7.59 -12.38
CA SER A 315 6.77 6.90 -11.18
C SER A 315 7.06 7.88 -10.04
N GLY A 316 6.46 9.07 -10.09
CA GLY A 316 6.59 10.12 -9.09
C GLY A 316 5.23 10.64 -8.64
N PHE A 317 5.24 11.51 -7.62
CA PHE A 317 4.10 12.18 -6.97
C PHE A 317 3.01 12.71 -7.94
N THR A 318 3.38 13.05 -9.17
CA THR A 318 2.47 13.45 -10.26
C THR A 318 1.56 12.34 -10.79
N GLY A 319 1.98 11.06 -10.78
CA GLY A 319 1.14 9.90 -11.15
C GLY A 319 0.01 9.63 -10.13
N ALA A 320 0.31 9.82 -8.85
CA ALA A 320 -0.68 9.80 -7.76
C ALA A 320 -1.70 10.94 -7.91
N LEU A 321 -1.25 12.15 -8.25
CA LEU A 321 -2.12 13.30 -8.56
C LEU A 321 -3.03 13.07 -9.78
N THR A 322 -2.58 12.36 -10.81
CA THR A 322 -3.43 12.00 -11.97
C THR A 322 -4.46 10.90 -11.68
N THR A 323 -4.22 10.07 -10.65
CA THR A 323 -5.19 9.08 -10.15
C THR A 323 -6.26 9.78 -9.29
N ILE A 324 -5.86 10.81 -8.54
CA ILE A 324 -6.77 11.69 -7.80
C ILE A 324 -7.61 12.57 -8.75
N SER A 325 -7.12 12.90 -9.95
CA SER A 325 -7.79 13.82 -10.89
C SER A 325 -8.92 13.22 -11.75
N GLY A 326 -9.48 12.07 -11.41
CA GLY A 326 -10.76 11.60 -11.98
C GLY A 326 -10.75 11.00 -13.41
N ASN A 327 -9.60 10.56 -13.93
CA ASN A 327 -9.57 9.80 -15.19
C ASN A 327 -10.13 8.37 -15.00
N ALA A 328 -10.91 7.87 -15.96
CA ALA A 328 -11.64 6.60 -15.85
C ALA A 328 -10.73 5.38 -15.57
N ALA A 329 -11.27 4.45 -14.76
CA ALA A 329 -10.54 3.34 -14.19
C ALA A 329 -10.17 2.26 -15.23
N GLY A 330 -8.97 1.69 -15.08
CA GLY A 330 -8.50 0.58 -15.92
C GLY A 330 -7.62 0.98 -17.11
N GLY A 331 -6.79 2.02 -17.03
CA GLY A 331 -5.91 2.35 -18.15
C GLY A 331 -6.66 2.61 -19.46
N ASP A 332 -7.87 3.17 -19.38
CA ASP A 332 -8.81 3.40 -20.50
C ASP A 332 -8.28 4.31 -21.62
N ALA A 333 -7.08 4.88 -21.45
CA ALA A 333 -6.41 5.55 -22.56
C ALA A 333 -5.86 4.55 -23.59
N ASP A 334 -5.66 3.27 -23.22
CA ASP A 334 -5.16 2.23 -24.11
C ASP A 334 -6.27 1.28 -24.57
N LYS A 335 -6.39 1.13 -25.90
CA LYS A 335 -7.26 0.13 -26.55
C LYS A 335 -7.04 -1.30 -26.02
N ASP A 336 -5.89 -1.55 -25.41
CA ASP A 336 -5.49 -2.86 -24.89
C ASP A 336 -6.23 -3.27 -23.60
N SER A 337 -6.75 -2.32 -22.81
CA SER A 337 -7.55 -2.65 -21.62
C SER A 337 -8.85 -3.38 -21.99
N LEU A 338 -9.48 -2.96 -23.10
CA LEU A 338 -10.69 -3.56 -23.66
C LEU A 338 -10.50 -5.00 -24.15
N ASN A 339 -9.27 -5.36 -24.53
CA ASN A 339 -8.92 -6.68 -25.06
C ASN A 339 -8.48 -7.67 -23.98
N ARG A 340 -8.44 -7.26 -22.71
CA ARG A 340 -8.01 -8.14 -21.62
C ARG A 340 -9.00 -9.29 -21.43
N LYS A 341 -8.45 -10.48 -21.24
CA LYS A 341 -9.18 -11.70 -20.89
C LYS A 341 -8.43 -12.44 -19.79
N SER A 342 -9.16 -13.10 -18.91
CA SER A 342 -8.61 -14.08 -17.98
C SER A 342 -8.02 -15.24 -18.79
N VAL A 343 -6.91 -15.82 -18.37
CA VAL A 343 -6.30 -17.01 -18.99
C VAL A 343 -6.27 -18.14 -17.98
N LEU A 344 -6.52 -19.38 -18.39
CA LEU A 344 -6.75 -20.47 -17.45
C LEU A 344 -5.64 -21.52 -17.49
N ALA A 345 -5.20 -21.94 -16.30
CA ALA A 345 -4.43 -23.17 -16.14
C ALA A 345 -5.04 -24.01 -15.00
N PHE A 346 -5.32 -25.28 -15.27
CA PHE A 346 -5.88 -26.23 -14.30
C PHE A 346 -4.75 -27.11 -13.77
N ARG A 347 -4.68 -27.30 -12.45
CA ARG A 347 -3.70 -28.20 -11.82
C ARG A 347 -4.33 -28.98 -10.68
N THR A 348 -3.74 -30.13 -10.38
CA THR A 348 -4.13 -30.95 -9.23
C THR A 348 -2.90 -31.25 -8.38
N LEU A 349 -3.01 -31.05 -7.08
CA LEU A 349 -2.09 -31.63 -6.11
C LEU A 349 -2.65 -33.00 -5.70
N SER A 350 -1.90 -34.06 -5.96
CA SER A 350 -2.35 -35.43 -5.71
C SER A 350 -2.74 -35.65 -4.25
N LYS A 351 -3.52 -36.71 -4.01
CA LYS A 351 -3.96 -37.10 -2.66
C LYS A 351 -2.79 -37.26 -1.68
N ASP A 352 -1.76 -37.99 -2.08
CA ASP A 352 -0.60 -38.26 -1.21
C ASP A 352 0.15 -36.97 -0.85
N THR A 353 0.34 -36.09 -1.82
CA THR A 353 1.00 -34.79 -1.61
C THR A 353 0.14 -33.86 -0.76
N THR A 354 -1.17 -33.85 -0.98
CA THR A 354 -2.13 -33.07 -0.19
C THR A 354 -2.15 -33.53 1.27
N ASP A 355 -2.21 -34.84 1.52
CA ASP A 355 -2.17 -35.42 2.86
C ASP A 355 -0.83 -35.11 3.57
N ALA A 356 0.29 -35.20 2.85
CA ALA A 356 1.60 -34.82 3.35
C ALA A 356 1.69 -33.33 3.71
N LEU A 357 1.17 -32.45 2.84
CA LEU A 357 1.12 -31.01 3.07
C LEU A 357 0.28 -30.65 4.29
N LEU A 358 -0.90 -31.25 4.44
CA LEU A 358 -1.76 -31.07 5.61
C LEU A 358 -1.08 -31.53 6.90
N LYS A 359 -0.39 -32.67 6.87
CA LYS A 359 0.39 -33.17 8.02
C LYS A 359 1.51 -32.20 8.40
N LYS A 360 2.24 -31.65 7.43
CA LYS A 360 3.27 -30.64 7.66
C LYS A 360 2.71 -29.35 8.23
N CYS A 361 1.57 -28.87 7.71
CA CYS A 361 0.91 -27.68 8.25
C CYS A 361 0.54 -27.87 9.73
N ARG A 362 -0.08 -29.01 10.08
CA ARG A 362 -0.41 -29.35 11.48
C ARG A 362 0.82 -29.44 12.37
N ALA A 363 1.89 -30.07 11.89
CA ALA A 363 3.14 -30.22 12.65
C ALA A 363 3.82 -28.88 12.97
N ASN A 364 3.59 -27.85 12.15
CA ASN A 364 4.13 -26.50 12.34
C ASN A 364 3.10 -25.49 12.87
N ASN A 365 1.92 -25.96 13.31
CA ASN A 365 0.84 -25.11 13.82
C ASN A 365 0.39 -23.98 12.85
N VAL A 366 0.43 -24.25 11.53
CA VAL A 366 -0.08 -23.33 10.51
C VAL A 366 -1.32 -23.92 9.81
N SER A 367 -2.15 -23.06 9.23
CA SER A 367 -3.22 -23.52 8.34
C SER A 367 -2.71 -23.77 6.92
N ILE A 368 -3.42 -24.60 6.15
CA ILE A 368 -3.16 -24.79 4.72
C ILE A 368 -3.27 -23.46 3.95
N THR A 369 -4.16 -22.57 4.37
CA THR A 369 -4.33 -21.23 3.78
C THR A 369 -3.08 -20.37 3.97
N ASN A 370 -2.39 -20.47 5.12
CA ASN A 370 -1.12 -19.77 5.31
C ASN A 370 -0.04 -20.32 4.37
N ALA A 371 0.04 -21.65 4.19
CA ALA A 371 0.99 -22.27 3.26
C ALA A 371 0.72 -21.85 1.80
N LEU A 372 -0.55 -21.78 1.39
CA LEU A 372 -0.95 -21.29 0.06
C LEU A 372 -0.57 -19.82 -0.16
N SER A 373 -0.80 -18.97 0.84
CA SER A 373 -0.43 -17.55 0.78
C SER A 373 1.09 -17.36 0.67
N ALA A 374 1.85 -18.12 1.47
CA ALA A 374 3.31 -18.13 1.40
C ALA A 374 3.80 -18.63 0.03
N ALA A 375 3.25 -19.75 -0.47
CA ALA A 375 3.61 -20.30 -1.77
C ALA A 375 3.33 -19.34 -2.92
N LEU A 376 2.17 -18.66 -2.90
CA LEU A 376 1.81 -17.62 -3.86
C LEU A 376 2.87 -16.52 -3.88
N THR A 377 3.21 -15.99 -2.72
CA THR A 377 4.16 -14.88 -2.58
C THR A 377 5.55 -15.27 -3.05
N ILE A 378 6.02 -16.42 -2.59
CA ILE A 378 7.34 -16.95 -2.91
C ILE A 378 7.44 -17.19 -4.43
N THR A 379 6.40 -17.78 -5.03
CA THR A 379 6.36 -17.97 -6.49
C THR A 379 6.30 -16.63 -7.22
N SER A 380 5.51 -15.66 -6.75
CA SER A 380 5.48 -14.31 -7.33
C SER A 380 6.85 -13.63 -7.34
N THR A 381 7.75 -13.94 -6.40
CA THR A 381 9.11 -13.37 -6.43
C THR A 381 9.93 -13.80 -7.65
N ASP A 382 9.66 -14.97 -8.22
CA ASP A 382 10.38 -15.49 -9.38
C ASP A 382 9.92 -14.83 -10.69
N PHE A 383 8.64 -14.50 -10.79
CA PHE A 383 8.02 -14.03 -12.04
C PHE A 383 7.89 -12.51 -12.13
N VAL A 384 8.21 -11.78 -11.05
CA VAL A 384 8.18 -10.31 -11.02
C VAL A 384 9.48 -9.69 -11.56
N SER A 385 10.60 -10.43 -11.54
CA SER A 385 11.93 -9.91 -11.94
C SER A 385 12.47 -10.44 -13.28
N SER A 386 11.73 -11.35 -13.90
CA SER A 386 12.24 -12.20 -14.98
C SER A 386 12.15 -11.53 -16.35
N SER A 387 12.81 -10.37 -16.53
CA SER A 387 13.16 -9.90 -17.87
C SER A 387 14.00 -8.61 -17.91
N SER A 388 15.31 -8.80 -17.86
CA SER A 388 16.17 -8.15 -18.84
C SER A 388 17.39 -9.04 -19.06
N SER A 389 17.18 -10.14 -19.76
CA SER A 389 18.25 -10.89 -20.44
C SER A 389 18.82 -10.11 -21.64
N SER A 390 18.76 -8.78 -21.65
CA SER A 390 19.49 -7.95 -22.61
C SER A 390 20.93 -7.79 -22.11
N SER A 391 21.73 -8.83 -22.34
CA SER A 391 23.15 -8.89 -22.75
C SER A 391 24.14 -7.76 -22.43
N SER A 392 23.87 -6.86 -21.50
CA SER A 392 24.85 -5.91 -20.99
C SER A 392 25.65 -6.62 -19.90
N SER A 393 26.95 -6.68 -20.11
CA SER A 393 27.94 -7.35 -19.26
C SER A 393 28.17 -6.67 -17.91
N ASP A 394 27.19 -5.92 -17.40
CA ASP A 394 27.25 -5.27 -16.10
C ASP A 394 26.73 -6.26 -15.05
N SER A 395 27.68 -6.94 -14.42
CA SER A 395 27.46 -8.04 -13.46
C SER A 395 26.91 -7.60 -12.10
N ASP A 396 26.08 -6.55 -12.06
CA ASP A 396 25.72 -5.79 -10.84
C ASP A 396 24.20 -5.72 -10.61
N SER A 397 23.45 -6.76 -11.01
CA SER A 397 22.02 -6.86 -10.66
C SER A 397 21.85 -7.34 -9.21
N ASP A 398 22.01 -6.42 -8.26
CA ASP A 398 21.52 -6.61 -6.88
C ASP A 398 20.05 -7.06 -6.94
N THR A 399 19.76 -8.25 -6.39
CA THR A 399 18.39 -8.75 -6.26
C THR A 399 17.58 -7.77 -5.41
N LYS A 400 16.65 -7.04 -6.05
CA LYS A 400 15.85 -6.02 -5.37
C LYS A 400 14.94 -6.68 -4.34
N ALA A 401 14.98 -6.20 -3.10
CA ALA A 401 14.06 -6.62 -2.05
C ALA A 401 12.76 -5.81 -2.13
N ARG A 402 11.60 -6.48 -2.10
CA ARG A 402 10.29 -5.88 -2.32
C ARG A 402 9.23 -6.40 -1.37
N ASN A 403 8.22 -5.58 -1.09
CA ASN A 403 7.00 -6.02 -0.44
C ASN A 403 6.00 -6.49 -1.49
N TYR A 404 5.33 -7.62 -1.23
CA TYR A 404 4.33 -8.24 -2.08
C TYR A 404 2.97 -8.10 -1.43
N LYS A 405 2.01 -7.54 -2.16
CA LYS A 405 0.64 -7.37 -1.67
C LYS A 405 -0.21 -8.54 -2.17
N ILE A 406 -0.78 -9.33 -1.26
CA ILE A 406 -1.53 -10.54 -1.56
C ILE A 406 -3.00 -10.37 -1.16
N LEU A 407 -3.92 -10.66 -2.07
CA LEU A 407 -5.36 -10.67 -1.78
C LEU A 407 -5.82 -12.08 -1.40
N GLN A 408 -6.27 -12.27 -0.17
CA GLN A 408 -6.89 -13.52 0.26
C GLN A 408 -8.40 -13.35 0.32
N SER A 409 -9.16 -14.19 -0.39
CA SER A 409 -10.62 -14.23 -0.24
C SER A 409 -11.04 -15.00 1.02
N LEU A 410 -12.10 -14.54 1.68
CA LEU A 410 -12.64 -15.07 2.93
C LEU A 410 -14.14 -15.39 2.80
N ASP A 411 -14.59 -16.44 3.49
CA ASP A 411 -16.01 -16.73 3.68
C ASP A 411 -16.55 -15.90 4.87
N MET A 412 -17.34 -14.88 4.58
CA MET A 412 -17.81 -13.90 5.58
C MET A 412 -18.87 -14.49 6.53
N ARG A 413 -19.39 -15.68 6.22
CA ARG A 413 -20.33 -16.42 7.09
C ARG A 413 -19.74 -16.81 8.45
N ARG A 414 -18.43 -16.64 8.63
CA ARG A 414 -17.69 -16.97 9.86
C ARG A 414 -17.43 -15.74 10.74
N TYR A 415 -17.90 -14.57 10.34
CA TYR A 415 -17.59 -13.29 10.99
C TYR A 415 -18.87 -12.53 11.35
N GLY A 416 -18.77 -11.68 12.38
CA GLY A 416 -19.86 -10.81 12.81
C GLY A 416 -21.07 -11.56 13.37
N GLU A 417 -22.27 -11.02 13.14
CA GLU A 417 -23.54 -11.61 13.60
C GLU A 417 -23.87 -12.97 12.95
N CYS A 418 -23.19 -13.33 11.84
CA CYS A 418 -23.34 -14.62 11.14
C CYS A 418 -24.81 -14.92 10.77
N LEU A 419 -25.54 -13.91 10.29
CA LEU A 419 -26.98 -14.03 10.01
C LEU A 419 -27.30 -15.12 8.98
N ASP A 420 -26.40 -15.35 8.01
CA ASP A 420 -26.46 -16.51 7.13
C ASP A 420 -25.31 -17.48 7.43
N GLN A 421 -25.67 -18.66 7.95
CA GLN A 421 -24.73 -19.74 8.28
C GLN A 421 -24.46 -20.66 7.08
N GLY A 422 -24.61 -20.12 5.87
CA GLY A 422 -24.57 -20.82 4.59
C GLY A 422 -25.84 -21.64 4.34
N LYS A 423 -26.94 -21.20 4.93
CA LYS A 423 -28.24 -21.80 4.66
C LYS A 423 -28.71 -21.41 3.27
N SER A 424 -28.22 -20.32 2.68
CA SER A 424 -28.68 -19.86 1.37
C SER A 424 -27.62 -19.75 0.27
N VAL A 425 -28.12 -19.63 -0.97
CA VAL A 425 -27.34 -19.21 -2.13
C VAL A 425 -27.19 -17.70 -2.06
N GLY A 426 -25.95 -17.21 -2.00
CA GLY A 426 -25.64 -15.77 -1.97
C GLY A 426 -24.15 -15.51 -2.10
N CYS A 427 -23.77 -14.27 -2.40
CA CYS A 427 -22.37 -13.84 -2.37
C CYS A 427 -22.03 -13.33 -0.98
N LEU A 428 -21.43 -14.20 -0.15
CA LEU A 428 -20.92 -13.86 1.17
C LEU A 428 -19.39 -13.99 1.21
N ALA A 429 -18.75 -13.72 0.07
CA ALA A 429 -17.31 -13.64 -0.05
C ALA A 429 -16.81 -12.23 0.31
N GLY A 430 -15.80 -12.17 1.16
CA GLY A 430 -15.01 -10.98 1.45
C GLY A 430 -13.57 -11.20 1.05
N SER A 431 -12.72 -10.24 1.40
CA SER A 431 -11.29 -10.30 1.13
C SER A 431 -10.46 -9.65 2.23
N MET A 432 -9.21 -10.06 2.31
CA MET A 432 -8.19 -9.59 3.24
C MET A 432 -6.89 -9.32 2.48
N ASP A 433 -6.27 -8.18 2.78
CA ASP A 433 -5.03 -7.72 2.16
C ASP A 433 -3.83 -8.12 3.01
N LEU A 434 -2.98 -9.00 2.52
CA LEU A 434 -1.76 -9.40 3.21
C LEU A 434 -0.57 -8.66 2.61
N MET A 435 0.28 -8.08 3.46
CA MET A 435 1.55 -7.48 3.03
C MET A 435 2.71 -8.36 3.42
N HIS A 436 3.44 -8.85 2.43
CA HIS A 436 4.43 -9.89 2.60
C HIS A 436 5.81 -9.36 2.20
N GLY A 437 6.78 -9.33 3.12
CA GLY A 437 8.16 -8.93 2.81
C GLY A 437 8.80 -8.00 3.84
N PRO A 438 9.95 -7.39 3.50
CA PRO A 438 10.57 -7.42 2.16
C PRO A 438 11.17 -8.79 1.81
N LEU A 439 10.99 -9.24 0.57
CA LEU A 439 11.57 -10.46 -0.01
C LEU A 439 12.43 -10.10 -1.22
N ASN A 440 13.56 -10.77 -1.39
CA ASN A 440 14.38 -10.61 -2.60
C ASN A 440 13.64 -11.19 -3.81
N ASP A 441 13.77 -10.53 -4.95
CA ASP A 441 13.42 -11.12 -6.25
C ASP A 441 14.12 -12.50 -6.40
N ASN A 442 13.41 -13.47 -7.00
CA ASN A 442 13.83 -14.88 -7.15
C ASN A 442 14.01 -15.69 -5.85
N THR A 443 13.40 -15.25 -4.75
CA THR A 443 13.37 -16.01 -3.49
C THR A 443 12.76 -17.41 -3.66
N GLY A 444 11.78 -17.58 -4.54
CA GLY A 444 11.17 -18.89 -4.79
C GLY A 444 12.13 -19.90 -5.37
N THR A 445 12.95 -19.49 -6.33
CA THR A 445 14.02 -20.31 -6.91
C THR A 445 15.07 -20.67 -5.85
N ALA A 446 15.44 -19.71 -4.98
CA ALA A 446 16.36 -19.96 -3.88
C ALA A 446 15.79 -20.92 -2.81
N ILE A 447 14.48 -20.86 -2.52
CA ILE A 447 13.81 -21.76 -1.56
C ILE A 447 13.61 -23.15 -2.16
N ARG A 448 13.22 -23.26 -3.43
CA ARG A 448 13.14 -24.55 -4.14
C ARG A 448 14.48 -25.30 -4.13
N THR A 449 15.61 -24.56 -4.06
CA THR A 449 16.96 -25.11 -3.97
C THR A 449 17.50 -25.27 -2.52
N ARG A 450 16.86 -24.68 -1.49
CA ARG A 450 17.32 -24.72 -0.08
C ARG A 450 16.15 -24.87 0.91
N GLN A 451 16.06 -26.03 1.56
CA GLN A 451 14.85 -26.63 2.16
C GLN A 451 14.20 -26.02 3.43
N VAL A 452 14.44 -24.78 3.85
CA VAL A 452 13.83 -24.28 5.10
C VAL A 452 13.41 -22.82 4.94
N ARG A 453 12.09 -22.52 5.13
CA ARG A 453 11.46 -21.26 5.64
C ARG A 453 10.04 -20.90 5.12
N VAL A 454 9.29 -21.79 4.45
CA VAL A 454 7.89 -21.46 4.05
C VAL A 454 6.94 -21.34 5.25
N PHE A 455 7.14 -22.18 6.28
CA PHE A 455 6.28 -22.19 7.48
C PHE A 455 6.56 -21.03 8.45
N ASP A 456 7.81 -20.61 8.60
CA ASP A 456 8.19 -19.44 9.42
C ASP A 456 7.60 -18.13 8.84
N PHE A 457 7.55 -18.03 7.51
CA PHE A 457 6.95 -16.91 6.79
C PHE A 457 5.42 -16.83 6.99
N ALA A 458 4.74 -17.98 6.91
CA ALA A 458 3.29 -18.12 7.09
C ALA A 458 2.78 -17.69 8.49
N MET A 459 3.63 -17.75 9.51
CA MET A 459 3.28 -17.39 10.90
C MET A 459 3.37 -15.89 11.21
N THR A 460 4.01 -15.09 10.34
CA THR A 460 4.45 -13.74 10.72
C THR A 460 3.46 -12.63 10.36
N ILE A 461 2.49 -12.85 9.45
CA ILE A 461 1.70 -11.73 8.91
C ILE A 461 0.26 -12.10 8.56
N SER A 462 -0.71 -11.37 9.13
CA SER A 462 -2.04 -11.15 8.56
C SER A 462 -2.68 -9.92 9.22
N ASP A 463 -2.89 -8.85 8.46
CA ASP A 463 -3.71 -7.68 8.84
C ASP A 463 -4.76 -7.48 7.74
N LEU A 464 -5.90 -6.86 8.05
CA LEU A 464 -7.06 -6.72 7.16
C LEU A 464 -7.06 -5.36 6.47
N ASN A 465 -7.39 -5.23 5.17
CA ASN A 465 -7.68 -3.94 4.50
C ASN A 465 -8.63 -4.00 3.29
N ASN A 466 -9.18 -2.83 2.94
CA ASN A 466 -10.05 -2.58 1.79
C ASN A 466 -9.43 -1.47 0.91
N LEU A 467 -8.94 -1.82 -0.27
CA LEU A 467 -8.06 -0.98 -1.12
C LEU A 467 -8.37 -1.08 -2.62
N VAL A 468 -9.40 -1.84 -3.00
CA VAL A 468 -9.68 -2.26 -4.39
C VAL A 468 -10.11 -1.09 -5.29
N HIS A 469 -10.78 -0.07 -4.72
CA HIS A 469 -11.33 1.04 -5.50
C HIS A 469 -10.26 2.01 -6.03
N LEU A 470 -9.29 2.39 -5.17
CA LEU A 470 -8.23 3.35 -5.50
C LEU A 470 -7.20 2.76 -6.47
N THR A 471 -6.89 1.47 -6.33
CA THR A 471 -5.93 0.77 -7.21
C THR A 471 -6.50 0.42 -8.58
N ALA A 472 -7.80 0.15 -8.70
CA ALA A 472 -8.46 -0.03 -10.01
C ALA A 472 -8.36 1.24 -10.89
N GLN A 473 -8.15 2.41 -10.28
CA GLN A 473 -8.01 3.71 -10.95
C GLN A 473 -6.57 4.02 -11.38
N SER A 474 -5.56 3.29 -10.89
CA SER A 474 -4.15 3.58 -11.16
C SER A 474 -3.71 3.06 -12.54
N LYS A 475 -3.17 3.98 -13.37
CA LYS A 475 -2.51 3.63 -14.64
C LYS A 475 -1.19 2.89 -14.42
N ASP A 476 -0.43 3.30 -13.41
CA ASP A 476 0.90 2.76 -13.09
C ASP A 476 0.87 1.29 -12.67
N SER A 477 -0.28 0.81 -12.17
CA SER A 477 -0.51 -0.58 -11.80
C SER A 477 -1.31 -1.37 -12.84
N LEU A 478 -1.67 -0.76 -13.98
CA LEU A 478 -2.57 -1.34 -14.99
C LEU A 478 -3.90 -1.83 -14.38
N GLY A 479 -4.38 -1.19 -13.31
CA GLY A 479 -5.57 -1.61 -12.57
C GLY A 479 -5.37 -2.90 -11.74
N ARG A 480 -4.12 -3.25 -11.39
CA ARG A 480 -3.80 -4.36 -10.49
C ARG A 480 -3.54 -3.82 -9.09
N ALA A 481 -4.27 -4.37 -8.14
CA ALA A 481 -4.23 -3.93 -6.75
C ALA A 481 -3.33 -4.81 -5.86
N TYR A 482 -2.91 -5.97 -6.39
CA TYR A 482 -2.16 -7.00 -5.67
C TYR A 482 -1.15 -7.70 -6.57
N SER A 483 0.01 -8.05 -6.02
CA SER A 483 1.01 -8.93 -6.65
C SER A 483 0.47 -10.35 -6.87
N GLY A 484 -0.36 -10.82 -5.95
CA GLY A 484 -1.00 -12.12 -6.03
C GLY A 484 -2.39 -12.10 -5.38
N GLY A 485 -3.26 -13.03 -5.76
CA GLY A 485 -4.51 -13.25 -5.05
C GLY A 485 -4.91 -14.71 -5.05
N PHE A 486 -5.58 -15.16 -3.98
CA PHE A 486 -6.10 -16.51 -3.96
C PHE A 486 -7.40 -16.68 -3.17
N THR A 487 -8.16 -17.71 -3.55
CA THR A 487 -9.37 -18.15 -2.85
C THR A 487 -9.25 -19.62 -2.50
N ASN A 488 -9.30 -19.96 -1.21
CA ASN A 488 -9.36 -21.34 -0.72
C ASN A 488 -10.79 -21.66 -0.26
N ALA A 489 -11.55 -22.43 -1.03
CA ALA A 489 -12.92 -22.83 -0.69
C ALA A 489 -12.97 -23.95 0.37
N GLY A 490 -11.82 -24.48 0.79
CA GLY A 490 -11.71 -25.51 1.81
C GLY A 490 -11.88 -26.92 1.25
N ILE A 491 -12.54 -27.78 2.04
CA ILE A 491 -12.76 -29.19 1.70
C ILE A 491 -14.23 -29.36 1.36
N TYR A 492 -14.51 -29.81 0.14
CA TYR A 492 -15.87 -29.94 -0.38
C TYR A 492 -16.74 -30.71 0.61
N GLU A 493 -16.34 -31.92 1.02
CA GLU A 493 -17.07 -32.84 1.91
C GLU A 493 -17.27 -32.32 3.35
N ARG A 494 -16.67 -31.17 3.70
CA ARG A 494 -16.86 -30.52 5.01
C ARG A 494 -17.81 -29.33 4.95
N LEU A 495 -18.19 -28.91 3.75
CA LEU A 495 -19.20 -27.88 3.55
C LEU A 495 -20.55 -28.40 4.04
N THR A 496 -21.32 -27.50 4.63
CA THR A 496 -22.69 -27.79 5.06
C THR A 496 -23.60 -27.78 3.84
N SER A 497 -24.38 -28.85 3.62
CA SER A 497 -25.38 -28.92 2.55
C SER A 497 -26.62 -28.10 2.88
N PHE A 498 -27.45 -27.82 1.87
CA PHE A 498 -28.74 -27.18 2.10
C PHE A 498 -29.73 -28.11 2.78
N GLU A 499 -30.60 -27.53 3.62
CA GLU A 499 -31.63 -28.26 4.38
C GLU A 499 -32.82 -28.67 3.49
N TYR A 500 -33.42 -29.82 3.79
CA TYR A 500 -34.67 -30.30 3.20
C TYR A 500 -35.82 -30.24 4.22
N GLU A 501 -37.06 -30.01 3.79
CA GLU A 501 -38.23 -29.88 4.68
C GLU A 501 -38.52 -31.17 5.45
N ASN A 502 -38.30 -32.33 4.83
CA ASN A 502 -38.67 -33.63 5.37
C ASN A 502 -37.59 -34.27 6.28
N GLU A 503 -36.44 -33.61 6.49
CA GLU A 503 -35.34 -34.16 7.31
C GLU A 503 -35.48 -33.86 8.82
N GLY A 504 -36.51 -33.10 9.24
CA GLY A 504 -36.65 -32.60 10.62
C GLY A 504 -37.59 -33.36 11.56
N ASP A 505 -38.43 -34.28 11.06
CA ASP A 505 -39.61 -34.77 11.80
C ASP A 505 -39.49 -36.21 12.34
N ASP A 506 -38.30 -36.80 12.40
CA ASP A 506 -38.12 -38.12 13.04
C ASP A 506 -38.11 -37.98 14.58
N GLU A 507 -39.26 -37.59 15.14
CA GLU A 507 -39.54 -37.42 16.57
C GLU A 507 -39.41 -38.73 17.38
N THR A 508 -39.16 -39.87 16.73
CA THR A 508 -39.08 -41.17 17.42
C THR A 508 -37.79 -41.39 18.20
N SER A 509 -36.78 -40.53 18.06
CA SER A 509 -35.58 -40.55 18.91
C SER A 509 -35.67 -39.43 19.96
N GLY A 510 -36.10 -39.75 21.18
CA GLY A 510 -36.30 -38.82 22.30
C GLY A 510 -35.02 -38.17 22.88
N THR A 511 -34.04 -37.86 22.03
CA THR A 511 -32.82 -37.13 22.35
C THR A 511 -32.94 -35.74 21.75
N THR A 512 -32.77 -34.70 22.57
CA THR A 512 -32.74 -33.29 22.17
C THR A 512 -32.00 -33.11 20.84
N ALA A 513 -32.76 -32.88 19.76
CA ALA A 513 -32.26 -32.80 18.40
C ALA A 513 -31.32 -31.60 18.25
N THR A 514 -30.02 -31.85 18.44
CA THR A 514 -29.00 -30.99 17.87
C THR A 514 -29.06 -31.22 16.37
N SER A 515 -29.71 -30.29 15.65
CA SER A 515 -29.79 -30.26 14.18
C SER A 515 -28.43 -30.65 13.59
N THR A 516 -28.33 -31.90 13.14
CA THR A 516 -27.07 -32.45 12.65
C THR A 516 -26.95 -31.93 11.24
N THR A 517 -26.19 -30.85 11.07
CA THR A 517 -26.06 -30.18 9.78
C THR A 517 -25.44 -31.17 8.79
N THR A 518 -26.22 -31.54 7.77
CA THR A 518 -25.78 -32.46 6.72
C THR A 518 -24.59 -31.86 5.99
N LYS A 519 -23.67 -32.72 5.57
CA LYS A 519 -22.47 -32.35 4.81
C LYS A 519 -22.67 -32.73 3.35
N THR A 520 -22.08 -31.95 2.47
CA THR A 520 -22.03 -32.24 1.03
C THR A 520 -21.31 -33.57 0.78
N LYS A 521 -21.63 -34.22 -0.35
CA LYS A 521 -21.18 -35.58 -0.65
C LYS A 521 -20.51 -35.62 -2.03
N THR A 522 -19.38 -36.30 -2.13
CA THR A 522 -18.78 -36.58 -3.46
C THR A 522 -19.53 -37.66 -4.22
N LYS A 523 -20.45 -38.40 -3.59
CA LYS A 523 -21.23 -39.46 -4.24
C LYS A 523 -22.72 -39.31 -4.00
N HIS A 524 -23.48 -39.25 -5.10
CA HIS A 524 -24.94 -39.17 -5.14
C HIS A 524 -25.47 -40.32 -6.00
N GLY A 525 -25.99 -41.37 -5.39
CA GLY A 525 -26.46 -42.55 -6.13
C GLY A 525 -25.36 -43.12 -7.02
N LYS A 526 -25.59 -43.10 -8.34
CA LYS A 526 -24.64 -43.54 -9.39
C LYS A 526 -23.64 -42.46 -9.84
N TYR A 527 -23.76 -41.23 -9.35
CA TYR A 527 -22.91 -40.11 -9.73
C TYR A 527 -21.81 -39.88 -8.70
N THR A 528 -20.59 -39.66 -9.18
CA THR A 528 -19.42 -39.32 -8.36
C THR A 528 -18.84 -38.01 -8.87
N ILE A 529 -18.69 -37.02 -7.99
CA ILE A 529 -17.97 -35.78 -8.25
C ILE A 529 -16.48 -36.07 -8.11
N ASN A 530 -15.77 -35.97 -9.23
CA ASN A 530 -14.33 -36.22 -9.30
C ASN A 530 -13.55 -34.95 -9.00
N ASP A 531 -13.93 -33.84 -9.63
CA ASP A 531 -13.20 -32.58 -9.58
C ASP A 531 -14.14 -31.40 -9.51
N ILE A 532 -13.69 -30.32 -8.86
CA ILE A 532 -14.37 -29.02 -8.88
C ILE A 532 -13.32 -27.95 -9.17
N TYR A 533 -13.59 -27.09 -10.16
CA TYR A 533 -12.76 -25.95 -10.51
C TYR A 533 -13.61 -24.67 -10.52
N TYR A 534 -13.04 -23.53 -10.14
CA TYR A 534 -13.76 -22.26 -10.17
C TYR A 534 -12.84 -21.07 -10.41
N ALA A 535 -13.38 -20.02 -11.00
CA ALA A 535 -12.68 -18.76 -11.26
C ALA A 535 -13.65 -17.59 -11.14
N ALA A 536 -13.11 -16.42 -10.83
CA ALA A 536 -13.82 -15.15 -10.96
C ALA A 536 -13.09 -14.28 -11.98
N SER A 537 -13.83 -13.48 -12.76
CA SER A 537 -13.22 -12.63 -13.78
C SER A 537 -12.15 -11.74 -13.16
N ASN A 538 -10.94 -11.77 -13.75
CA ASN A 538 -9.81 -10.95 -13.35
C ASN A 538 -9.35 -10.02 -14.49
N ALA A 539 -10.05 -10.03 -15.62
CA ALA A 539 -9.67 -9.31 -16.84
C ALA A 539 -9.48 -7.81 -16.59
N ARG A 540 -10.41 -7.19 -15.84
CA ARG A 540 -10.43 -5.72 -15.61
C ARG A 540 -9.65 -5.32 -14.37
N SER A 541 -10.00 -5.85 -13.22
CA SER A 541 -9.41 -5.50 -11.92
C SER A 541 -9.15 -6.75 -11.10
N GLY A 542 -8.08 -6.69 -10.29
CA GLY A 542 -7.73 -7.74 -9.34
C GLY A 542 -6.22 -7.90 -9.16
N SER A 543 -5.75 -9.14 -9.11
CA SER A 543 -4.35 -9.48 -8.78
C SER A 543 -3.56 -9.80 -10.04
N LEU A 544 -2.25 -9.52 -10.05
CA LEU A 544 -1.37 -9.85 -11.18
C LEU A 544 -1.39 -11.36 -11.44
N TYR A 545 -1.05 -12.15 -10.42
CA TYR A 545 -1.28 -13.59 -10.42
C TYR A 545 -2.50 -13.93 -9.56
N ARG A 546 -3.32 -14.89 -9.99
CA ARG A 546 -4.49 -15.30 -9.22
C ARG A 546 -4.75 -16.79 -9.34
N PHE A 547 -5.10 -17.46 -8.24
CA PHE A 547 -5.62 -18.82 -8.29
C PHE A 547 -6.77 -19.08 -7.32
N SER A 548 -7.53 -20.10 -7.65
CA SER A 548 -8.62 -20.66 -6.85
C SER A 548 -8.27 -22.08 -6.47
N VAL A 549 -8.63 -22.53 -5.27
CA VAL A 549 -8.39 -23.91 -4.83
C VAL A 549 -9.46 -24.50 -3.91
N ILE A 550 -9.92 -25.71 -4.25
CA ILE A 550 -10.78 -26.55 -3.40
C ILE A 550 -10.19 -27.95 -3.26
N THR A 551 -10.41 -28.57 -2.10
CA THR A 551 -10.09 -29.99 -1.91
C THR A 551 -11.32 -30.84 -2.18
N VAL A 552 -11.21 -31.82 -3.09
CA VAL A 552 -12.25 -32.80 -3.42
C VAL A 552 -11.59 -34.18 -3.40
N GLY A 553 -12.14 -35.14 -2.67
CA GLY A 553 -11.58 -36.49 -2.59
C GLY A 553 -10.16 -36.55 -2.01
N ASN A 554 -9.82 -35.61 -1.10
CA ASN A 554 -8.46 -35.35 -0.59
C ASN A 554 -7.44 -34.85 -1.63
N GLU A 555 -7.87 -34.43 -2.81
CA GLU A 555 -6.99 -33.80 -3.81
C GLU A 555 -7.30 -32.32 -3.92
N MET A 556 -6.26 -31.47 -3.95
CA MET A 556 -6.45 -30.02 -4.13
C MET A 556 -6.50 -29.69 -5.62
N LYS A 557 -7.62 -29.14 -6.07
CA LYS A 557 -7.90 -28.74 -7.45
C LYS A 557 -7.70 -27.23 -7.58
N PHE A 558 -6.75 -26.83 -8.43
CA PHE A 558 -6.34 -25.45 -8.63
C PHE A 558 -6.82 -24.93 -9.99
N THR A 559 -7.24 -23.66 -10.01
CA THR A 559 -7.53 -22.90 -11.24
C THR A 559 -6.80 -21.59 -11.20
N PHE A 560 -5.74 -21.44 -11.99
CA PHE A 560 -4.98 -20.21 -12.15
C PHE A 560 -5.66 -19.36 -13.22
N HIS A 561 -5.89 -18.08 -12.91
CA HIS A 561 -6.68 -17.18 -13.73
C HIS A 561 -6.20 -15.72 -13.70
N PRO A 562 -4.92 -15.43 -14.05
CA PRO A 562 -4.46 -14.05 -14.26
C PRO A 562 -5.05 -13.47 -15.55
N ALA A 563 -4.77 -12.20 -15.81
CA ALA A 563 -5.30 -11.51 -17.00
C ALA A 563 -4.23 -11.35 -18.09
N SER A 564 -4.54 -11.83 -19.29
CA SER A 564 -3.80 -11.55 -20.52
C SER A 564 -4.19 -10.20 -21.11
N PRO A 565 -3.28 -9.46 -21.78
CA PRO A 565 -1.90 -9.85 -22.07
C PRO A 565 -0.89 -9.55 -20.95
N ILE A 566 -1.33 -9.13 -19.76
CA ILE A 566 -0.42 -8.79 -18.64
C ILE A 566 0.37 -10.04 -18.21
N VAL A 567 -0.33 -11.16 -18.08
CA VAL A 567 0.26 -12.50 -17.97
C VAL A 567 -0.30 -13.33 -19.12
N ASN A 568 0.56 -13.75 -20.04
CA ASN A 568 0.16 -14.58 -21.16
C ASN A 568 -0.05 -16.04 -20.72
N ASP A 569 -0.59 -16.87 -21.62
CA ASP A 569 -0.91 -18.28 -21.36
C ASP A 569 0.35 -19.06 -20.90
N SER A 570 1.48 -18.91 -21.60
CA SER A 570 2.73 -19.61 -21.27
C SER A 570 3.26 -19.26 -19.88
N THR A 571 3.32 -17.96 -19.56
CA THR A 571 3.77 -17.48 -18.25
C THR A 571 2.81 -17.92 -17.13
N ASN A 572 1.51 -18.02 -17.40
CA ASN A 572 0.55 -18.54 -16.44
C ASN A 572 0.76 -20.04 -16.17
N GLU A 573 0.99 -20.85 -17.21
CA GLU A 573 1.31 -22.27 -17.07
C GLU A 573 2.59 -22.48 -16.28
N GLU A 574 3.66 -21.74 -16.58
CA GLU A 574 4.93 -21.79 -15.84
C GLU A 574 4.76 -21.38 -14.37
N PHE A 575 3.99 -20.32 -14.11
CA PHE A 575 3.66 -19.89 -12.75
C PHE A 575 2.87 -20.96 -11.99
N ALA A 576 1.89 -21.58 -12.65
CA ALA A 576 1.08 -22.65 -12.08
C ALA A 576 1.94 -23.86 -11.71
N ASP A 577 2.84 -24.28 -12.60
CA ASP A 577 3.76 -25.39 -12.36
C ASP A 577 4.72 -25.10 -11.21
N ALA A 578 5.32 -23.90 -11.19
CA ALA A 578 6.24 -23.48 -10.14
C ALA A 578 5.58 -23.44 -8.75
N LEU A 579 4.30 -23.03 -8.67
CA LEU A 579 3.55 -23.01 -7.42
C LEU A 579 3.23 -24.43 -6.93
N ILE A 580 2.79 -25.32 -7.83
CA ILE A 580 2.47 -26.71 -7.50
C ILE A 580 3.73 -27.47 -7.08
N GLU A 581 4.84 -27.27 -7.80
CA GLU A 581 6.15 -27.83 -7.45
C GLU A 581 6.58 -27.37 -6.05
N LEU A 582 6.49 -26.07 -5.76
CA LEU A 582 6.82 -25.53 -4.44
C LEU A 582 5.98 -26.18 -3.33
N LEU A 583 4.67 -26.33 -3.53
CA LEU A 583 3.79 -27.01 -2.56
C LEU A 583 4.18 -28.48 -2.38
N ALA A 584 4.55 -29.19 -3.45
CA ALA A 584 5.02 -30.57 -3.38
C ALA A 584 6.36 -30.72 -2.63
N ILE A 585 7.30 -29.80 -2.86
CA ILE A 585 8.57 -29.72 -2.12
C ILE A 585 8.31 -29.49 -0.63
N VAL A 586 7.42 -28.55 -0.29
CA VAL A 586 7.03 -28.24 1.09
C VAL A 586 6.36 -29.44 1.77
N ALA A 587 5.52 -30.18 1.04
CA ALA A 587 4.80 -31.34 1.54
C ALA A 587 5.76 -32.50 1.86
N THR A 588 6.65 -32.83 0.93
CA THR A 588 7.49 -34.05 1.00
C THR A 588 8.83 -33.81 1.67
N GLY A 589 9.32 -32.57 1.73
CA GLY A 589 10.67 -32.27 2.20
C GLY A 589 11.74 -32.95 1.35
N THR A 590 11.47 -33.27 0.09
CA THR A 590 12.44 -33.81 -0.87
C THR A 590 12.52 -32.82 -2.03
N THR A 591 13.72 -32.28 -2.31
CA THR A 591 13.93 -31.51 -3.56
C THR A 591 13.68 -32.48 -4.70
N GLY A 592 12.67 -32.22 -5.52
CA GLY A 592 12.39 -33.05 -6.70
C GLY A 592 13.68 -33.22 -7.48
N THR A 593 14.12 -34.47 -7.63
CA THR A 593 15.13 -34.78 -8.65
C THR A 593 14.38 -34.72 -9.97
N THR A 594 14.15 -33.51 -10.46
CA THR A 594 13.60 -33.30 -11.79
C THR A 594 14.61 -33.90 -12.74
N THR A 595 14.20 -34.96 -13.43
CA THR A 595 14.98 -35.70 -14.42
C THR A 595 15.18 -34.82 -15.66
N THR A 596 15.97 -33.76 -15.55
CA THR A 596 16.43 -32.98 -16.69
C THR A 596 17.77 -33.56 -17.15
N THR A 597 17.71 -34.28 -18.26
CA THR A 597 18.86 -34.73 -19.05
C THR A 597 19.73 -33.55 -19.51
N SER A 598 21.04 -33.60 -19.18
CA SER A 598 22.23 -32.97 -19.84
C SER A 598 22.22 -31.44 -20.02
N ASP A 599 23.22 -30.63 -19.67
CA ASP A 599 24.67 -30.81 -19.63
C ASP A 599 25.32 -29.92 -18.54
N GLU A 600 26.23 -30.50 -17.77
CA GLU A 600 26.99 -29.86 -16.70
C GLU A 600 28.33 -29.30 -17.26
N LYS A 601 28.58 -28.00 -17.06
CA LYS A 601 29.92 -27.41 -17.21
C LYS A 601 30.40 -26.93 -15.84
N THR A 602 31.27 -27.74 -15.25
CA THR A 602 31.87 -27.56 -13.93
C THR A 602 32.83 -26.36 -13.92
N THR A 603 32.64 -25.41 -13.00
CA THR A 603 33.68 -24.44 -12.61
C THR A 603 33.92 -24.51 -11.11
N THR A 604 35.18 -24.79 -10.77
CA THR A 604 35.77 -24.86 -9.43
C THR A 604 35.76 -23.52 -8.70
N THR A 605 35.11 -23.43 -7.54
CA THR A 605 35.17 -22.26 -6.64
C THR A 605 36.16 -22.49 -5.51
N MET A 606 37.14 -21.59 -5.37
CA MET A 606 38.01 -21.49 -4.20
C MET A 606 37.21 -21.01 -2.97
N LYS A 607 37.54 -21.55 -1.80
CA LYS A 607 36.98 -21.14 -0.50
C LYS A 607 37.38 -19.69 -0.16
N PRO A 608 36.45 -18.81 0.27
CA PRO A 608 36.78 -17.48 0.74
C PRO A 608 37.50 -17.54 2.10
N LEU A 609 38.47 -16.64 2.28
CA LEU A 609 39.36 -16.55 3.46
C LEU A 609 38.71 -15.94 4.71
N ILE A 610 37.50 -15.38 4.60
CA ILE A 610 36.81 -14.69 5.70
C ILE A 610 35.42 -15.33 5.86
N PRO A 611 34.99 -15.69 7.10
CA PRO A 611 33.65 -16.19 7.33
C PRO A 611 32.61 -15.13 6.98
N GLU A 612 31.66 -15.49 6.12
CA GLU A 612 30.58 -14.60 5.67
C GLU A 612 29.90 -13.93 6.87
N ASN A 613 29.77 -12.60 6.80
CA ASN A 613 29.09 -11.72 7.77
C ASN A 613 29.84 -11.41 9.07
N SER A 614 31.07 -11.90 9.27
CA SER A 614 31.86 -11.59 10.48
C SER A 614 32.14 -10.10 10.66
N LEU A 615 32.46 -9.38 9.58
CA LEU A 615 32.70 -7.93 9.59
C LEU A 615 31.43 -7.13 9.91
N VAL A 616 30.29 -7.55 9.37
CA VAL A 616 28.99 -6.90 9.58
C VAL A 616 28.54 -7.07 11.03
N LEU A 617 28.72 -8.26 11.61
CA LEU A 617 28.38 -8.50 13.02
C LEU A 617 29.23 -7.65 13.98
N ALA A 618 30.53 -7.53 13.70
CA ALA A 618 31.44 -6.72 14.51
C ALA A 618 31.06 -5.24 14.45
N VAL A 619 30.79 -4.71 13.26
CA VAL A 619 30.37 -3.32 13.08
C VAL A 619 29.00 -3.06 13.71
N ALA A 620 28.04 -3.98 13.57
CA ALA A 620 26.72 -3.82 14.19
C ALA A 620 26.80 -3.84 15.73
N ALA A 621 27.64 -4.69 16.31
CA ALA A 621 27.85 -4.73 17.76
C ALA A 621 28.48 -3.45 18.30
N ILE A 622 29.51 -2.93 17.62
CA ILE A 622 30.15 -1.64 17.97
C ILE A 622 29.14 -0.50 17.80
N GLY A 623 28.46 -0.44 16.66
CA GLY A 623 27.47 0.60 16.36
C GLY A 623 26.32 0.63 17.36
N THR A 624 25.82 -0.55 17.76
CA THR A 624 24.76 -0.65 18.78
C THR A 624 25.23 -0.13 20.14
N ALA A 625 26.45 -0.46 20.57
CA ALA A 625 27.00 0.03 21.83
C ALA A 625 27.14 1.56 21.85
N VAL A 626 27.55 2.17 20.73
CA VAL A 626 27.66 3.63 20.60
C VAL A 626 26.28 4.30 20.56
N VAL A 627 25.28 3.72 19.89
CA VAL A 627 23.91 4.27 19.94
C VAL A 627 23.33 4.19 21.35
N LEU A 628 23.55 3.07 22.05
CA LEU A 628 23.07 2.89 23.42
C LEU A 628 23.74 3.86 24.43
N SER A 629 24.97 4.34 24.18
CA SER A 629 25.57 5.37 25.04
C SER A 629 24.85 6.72 24.98
N HIS A 630 24.02 6.96 23.96
CA HIS A 630 23.22 8.18 23.77
C HIS A 630 21.71 7.97 24.04
N ALA A 631 21.33 6.86 24.66
CA ALA A 631 19.91 6.55 24.91
C ALA A 631 19.21 7.62 25.77
N GLY A 632 19.95 8.31 26.66
CA GLY A 632 19.45 9.41 27.48
C GLY A 632 18.90 10.57 26.64
N GLY A 633 19.72 11.12 25.73
CA GLY A 633 19.32 12.21 24.83
C GLY A 633 18.15 11.83 23.92
N TYR A 634 18.12 10.59 23.42
CA TYR A 634 16.98 10.09 22.62
C TYR A 634 15.66 10.03 23.41
N ILE A 635 15.70 9.60 24.67
CA ILE A 635 14.51 9.57 25.54
C ILE A 635 14.02 10.98 25.84
N GLN A 636 14.94 11.90 26.16
CA GLN A 636 14.60 13.31 26.42
C GLN A 636 13.98 13.96 25.18
N PHE A 637 14.59 13.76 24.01
CA PHE A 637 14.05 14.22 22.73
C PHE A 637 12.62 13.71 22.49
N TYR A 638 12.39 12.41 22.67
CA TYR A 638 11.06 11.84 22.49
C TYR A 638 10.03 12.47 23.42
N ASN A 639 10.39 12.72 24.68
CA ASN A 639 9.52 13.38 25.64
C ASN A 639 9.19 14.83 25.21
N SER A 640 10.19 15.62 24.80
CA SER A 640 9.98 17.00 24.31
C SER A 640 9.13 17.04 23.05
N ILE A 641 9.32 16.12 22.10
CA ILE A 641 8.48 16.03 20.89
C ILE A 641 7.03 15.66 21.26
N MET A 642 6.83 14.78 22.24
CA MET A 642 5.49 14.42 22.70
C MET A 642 4.81 15.56 23.47
N GLU A 643 5.56 16.34 24.25
CA GLU A 643 5.07 17.55 24.92
C GLU A 643 4.65 18.62 23.89
N MET A 644 5.52 18.94 22.93
CA MET A 644 5.21 19.84 21.82
C MET A 644 3.94 19.40 21.09
N LYS A 645 3.82 18.10 20.76
CA LYS A 645 2.65 17.55 20.09
C LYS A 645 1.35 17.69 20.89
N GLN A 646 1.42 17.59 22.22
CA GLN A 646 0.24 17.68 23.09
C GLN A 646 -0.22 19.12 23.26
N ASN A 647 0.70 20.08 23.20
CA ASN A 647 0.45 21.49 23.51
C ASN A 647 0.14 22.35 22.28
N VAL A 648 0.36 21.84 21.06
CA VAL A 648 0.03 22.55 19.81
C VAL A 648 -1.42 22.26 19.39
N GLU A 649 -2.22 23.32 19.17
CA GLU A 649 -3.61 23.20 18.73
C GLU A 649 -3.75 22.83 17.24
N ASP A 650 -2.90 23.36 16.36
CA ASP A 650 -2.87 23.05 14.93
C ASP A 650 -1.78 22.01 14.59
N PRO A 651 -2.15 20.79 14.16
CA PRO A 651 -1.19 19.77 13.75
C PRO A 651 -0.16 20.22 12.70
N ALA A 652 -0.50 21.19 11.85
CA ALA A 652 0.43 21.73 10.85
C ALA A 652 1.65 22.42 11.48
N GLU A 653 1.46 23.10 12.61
CA GLU A 653 2.54 23.79 13.32
C GLU A 653 3.52 22.81 13.97
N PHE A 654 3.02 21.68 14.50
CA PHE A 654 3.86 20.60 15.02
C PHE A 654 4.77 20.02 13.93
N TRP A 655 4.19 19.70 12.77
CA TRP A 655 4.95 19.11 11.66
C TRP A 655 5.90 20.12 11.02
N GLY A 656 5.53 21.40 10.96
CA GLY A 656 6.44 22.47 10.54
C GLY A 656 7.69 22.50 11.42
N ALA A 657 7.52 22.57 12.75
CA ALA A 657 8.62 22.58 13.71
C ALA A 657 9.46 21.29 13.68
N LEU A 658 8.83 20.13 13.60
CA LEU A 658 9.56 18.86 13.53
C LEU A 658 10.36 18.72 12.23
N ASN A 659 9.80 19.13 11.08
CA ASN A 659 10.53 19.13 9.82
C ASN A 659 11.72 20.11 9.84
N PHE A 660 11.53 21.27 10.46
CA PHE A 660 12.60 22.24 10.68
C PHE A 660 13.73 21.63 11.51
N TRP A 661 13.43 20.98 12.63
CA TRP A 661 14.44 20.27 13.44
C TRP A 661 15.12 19.13 12.65
N ILE A 662 14.34 18.31 11.93
CA ILE A 662 14.87 17.18 11.14
C ILE A 662 15.86 17.68 10.09
N PHE A 663 15.57 18.80 9.43
CA PHE A 663 16.45 19.38 8.43
C PHE A 663 17.86 19.60 9.02
N PHE A 664 17.97 20.23 10.19
CA PHE A 664 19.26 20.47 10.84
C PHE A 664 19.89 19.19 11.42
N ALA A 665 19.07 18.31 12.02
CA ALA A 665 19.51 17.03 12.55
C ALA A 665 20.08 16.09 11.48
N VAL A 666 19.67 16.24 10.22
CA VAL A 666 20.12 15.42 9.09
C VAL A 666 21.23 16.12 8.29
N ALA A 667 21.11 17.41 8.03
CA ALA A 667 22.06 18.15 7.18
C ALA A 667 23.47 18.16 7.78
N HIS A 668 23.59 18.38 9.09
CA HIS A 668 24.89 18.45 9.78
C HIS A 668 25.70 17.14 9.75
N PRO A 669 25.15 15.98 10.17
CA PRO A 669 25.86 14.70 10.13
C PRO A 669 26.24 14.25 8.71
N ILE A 670 25.55 14.75 7.69
CA ILE A 670 25.87 14.45 6.29
C ILE A 670 26.99 15.36 5.78
N LEU A 671 26.89 16.66 6.02
CA LEU A 671 27.79 17.65 5.43
C LEU A 671 29.18 17.64 6.07
N GLN A 672 29.30 17.49 7.40
CA GLN A 672 30.60 17.52 8.07
C GLN A 672 31.57 16.42 7.61
N PRO A 673 31.18 15.12 7.56
CA PRO A 673 32.05 14.08 7.01
C PRO A 673 32.39 14.30 5.54
N ILE A 674 31.45 14.82 4.74
CA ILE A 674 31.70 15.13 3.33
C ILE A 674 32.76 16.21 3.19
N LEU A 675 32.68 17.29 3.97
CA LEU A 675 33.67 18.37 3.98
C LEU A 675 35.05 17.87 4.43
N TRP A 676 35.11 17.07 5.49
CA TRP A 676 36.36 16.50 5.99
C TRP A 676 36.99 15.51 4.99
N ILE A 677 36.20 14.57 4.46
CA ILE A 677 36.65 13.62 3.42
C ILE A 677 37.14 14.39 2.20
N SER A 678 36.38 15.40 1.76
CA SER A 678 36.79 16.27 0.66
C SER A 678 38.13 16.93 0.94
N ASP A 679 38.37 17.49 2.13
CA ASP A 679 39.62 18.17 2.46
C ASP A 679 40.83 17.22 2.51
N VAL A 680 40.68 16.05 3.15
CA VAL A 680 41.69 14.99 3.19
C VAL A 680 42.06 14.55 1.78
N LEU A 681 41.05 14.37 0.93
CA LEU A 681 41.27 13.93 -0.44
C LEU A 681 41.90 15.04 -1.31
N HIS A 682 41.52 16.31 -1.13
CA HIS A 682 42.11 17.46 -1.84
C HIS A 682 43.54 17.81 -1.37
N GLY A 683 43.92 17.39 -0.16
CA GLY A 683 45.29 17.46 0.38
C GLY A 683 46.18 16.28 0.03
N SER A 684 45.68 15.28 -0.70
CA SER A 684 46.48 14.10 -1.06
C SER A 684 47.62 14.45 -2.05
N PRO A 685 48.86 13.97 -1.81
CA PRO A 685 50.02 14.32 -2.63
C PRO A 685 49.96 13.67 -4.01
N GLY A 686 50.04 14.45 -5.10
CA GLY A 686 50.14 13.91 -6.46
C GLY A 686 49.99 14.95 -7.58
N PRO A 687 50.33 14.61 -8.84
CA PRO A 687 50.11 15.49 -9.99
C PRO A 687 48.62 15.77 -10.22
N MET A 688 48.26 17.02 -10.52
CA MET A 688 46.87 17.44 -10.73
C MET A 688 46.36 17.01 -12.11
N VAL A 689 45.16 16.43 -12.19
CA VAL A 689 44.46 16.14 -13.45
C VAL A 689 43.61 17.35 -13.83
N GLY A 690 43.90 17.96 -14.98
CA GLY A 690 43.20 19.16 -15.45
C GLY A 690 43.28 20.38 -14.52
N ASN A 691 44.31 20.45 -13.66
CA ASN A 691 44.45 21.43 -12.57
C ASN A 691 43.30 21.40 -11.53
N LEU A 692 42.47 20.35 -11.47
CA LEU A 692 41.30 20.27 -10.58
C LEU A 692 41.55 19.40 -9.33
N VAL A 693 41.95 18.15 -9.51
CA VAL A 693 42.15 17.19 -8.40
C VAL A 693 43.46 16.38 -8.56
N PRO A 694 44.15 15.98 -7.47
CA PRO A 694 45.33 15.12 -7.54
C PRO A 694 45.03 13.76 -8.17
N ILE A 695 45.93 13.14 -8.93
CA ILE A 695 45.70 11.80 -9.50
C ILE A 695 45.50 10.74 -8.40
N THR A 696 46.10 10.93 -7.24
CA THR A 696 45.92 10.09 -6.03
C THR A 696 44.51 10.16 -5.47
N PHE A 697 43.81 11.30 -5.63
CA PHE A 697 42.39 11.43 -5.32
C PHE A 697 41.57 10.48 -6.20
N ILE A 698 41.85 10.48 -7.51
CA ILE A 698 41.12 9.66 -8.49
C ILE A 698 41.41 8.18 -8.24
N LEU A 699 42.68 7.79 -8.06
CA LEU A 699 43.03 6.40 -7.74
C LEU A 699 42.47 5.95 -6.39
N GLY A 700 42.52 6.79 -5.35
CA GLY A 700 41.97 6.47 -4.04
C GLY A 700 40.46 6.24 -4.09
N ASN A 701 39.72 7.10 -4.81
CA ASN A 701 38.30 6.90 -5.04
C ASN A 701 38.03 5.68 -5.90
N VAL A 702 38.80 5.39 -6.95
CA VAL A 702 38.64 4.18 -7.76
C VAL A 702 38.91 2.91 -6.95
N ILE A 703 39.89 2.92 -6.06
CA ILE A 703 40.20 1.79 -5.16
C ILE A 703 39.10 1.63 -4.10
N ALA A 704 38.64 2.72 -3.48
CA ALA A 704 37.57 2.69 -2.49
C ALA A 704 36.23 2.26 -3.13
N ILE A 705 35.87 2.84 -4.28
CA ILE A 705 34.74 2.43 -5.11
C ILE A 705 34.92 0.97 -5.50
N GLY A 706 36.09 0.54 -5.97
CA GLY A 706 36.37 -0.86 -6.29
C GLY A 706 36.21 -1.79 -5.08
N ALA A 707 36.67 -1.40 -3.89
CA ALA A 707 36.48 -2.17 -2.67
C ALA A 707 35.00 -2.23 -2.26
N PHE A 708 34.26 -1.12 -2.38
CA PHE A 708 32.82 -1.08 -2.12
C PHE A 708 32.00 -1.83 -3.16
N THR A 709 32.41 -1.81 -4.43
CA THR A 709 31.74 -2.46 -5.55
C THR A 709 32.01 -3.97 -5.54
N TYR A 710 33.26 -4.39 -5.35
CA TYR A 710 33.67 -5.78 -5.55
C TYR A 710 33.83 -6.61 -4.27
N VAL A 711 33.84 -6.00 -3.08
CA VAL A 711 33.96 -6.73 -1.81
C VAL A 711 32.66 -6.59 -1.00
N LYS A 712 31.75 -7.53 -1.21
CA LYS A 712 30.41 -7.59 -0.58
C LYS A 712 30.43 -7.41 0.95
N GLU A 713 31.43 -7.97 1.62
CA GLU A 713 31.57 -7.85 3.09
C GLU A 713 31.95 -6.43 3.53
N ILE A 714 32.81 -5.74 2.77
CA ILE A 714 33.18 -4.34 3.03
C ILE A 714 31.96 -3.44 2.76
N ARG A 715 31.24 -3.65 1.66
CA ARG A 715 30.03 -2.89 1.32
C ARG A 715 28.97 -2.96 2.43
N ASN A 716 28.65 -4.17 2.89
CA ASN A 716 27.65 -4.37 3.92
C ASN A 716 28.10 -3.81 5.27
N ALA A 717 29.38 -3.98 5.63
CA ALA A 717 29.92 -3.41 6.86
C ALA A 717 29.92 -1.88 6.83
N VAL A 718 30.22 -1.25 5.69
CA VAL A 718 30.20 0.20 5.52
C VAL A 718 28.79 0.76 5.62
N ASN A 719 27.79 0.15 4.99
CA ASN A 719 26.39 0.61 5.10
C ASN A 719 25.90 0.56 6.55
N VAL A 720 26.22 -0.51 7.27
CA VAL A 720 25.90 -0.65 8.69
C VAL A 720 26.69 0.37 9.52
N ALA A 721 27.97 0.57 9.24
CA ALA A 721 28.79 1.58 9.92
C ALA A 721 28.27 3.00 9.72
N VAL A 722 27.86 3.37 8.49
CA VAL A 722 27.33 4.69 8.16
C VAL A 722 26.02 4.95 8.88
N LEU A 723 25.10 3.97 8.91
CA LEU A 723 23.85 4.09 9.65
C LEU A 723 24.10 4.28 11.14
N PHE A 724 24.95 3.45 11.75
CA PHE A 724 25.25 3.57 13.17
C PHE A 724 26.04 4.84 13.49
N ALA A 725 26.93 5.31 12.62
CA ALA A 725 27.63 6.58 12.76
C ALA A 725 26.66 7.77 12.69
N PHE A 726 25.68 7.72 11.78
CA PHE A 726 24.61 8.73 11.69
C PHE A 726 23.79 8.79 12.98
N VAL A 727 23.29 7.64 13.45
CA VAL A 727 22.50 7.57 14.70
C VAL A 727 23.36 7.96 15.90
N ALA A 728 24.61 7.53 15.98
CA ALA A 728 25.53 7.95 17.04
C ALA A 728 25.76 9.47 17.03
N TYR A 729 25.95 10.08 15.87
CA TYR A 729 26.16 11.52 15.73
C TYR A 729 24.92 12.32 16.15
N VAL A 730 23.73 11.89 15.73
CA VAL A 730 22.46 12.51 16.19
C VAL A 730 22.30 12.35 17.70
N GLY A 731 22.58 11.16 18.25
CA GLY A 731 22.57 10.91 19.69
C GLY A 731 23.55 11.80 20.47
N ALA A 732 24.77 11.96 19.97
CA ALA A 732 25.75 12.88 20.55
C ALA A 732 25.31 14.35 20.47
N GLY A 733 24.60 14.74 19.40
CA GLY A 733 23.98 16.05 19.28
C GLY A 733 22.85 16.26 20.29
N LEU A 734 22.01 15.24 20.52
CA LEU A 734 20.95 15.26 21.54
C LEU A 734 21.50 15.33 22.96
N ASP A 735 22.66 14.72 23.22
CA ASP A 735 23.34 14.82 24.52
C ASP A 735 24.12 16.14 24.71
N GLY A 736 24.16 17.01 23.68
CA GLY A 736 24.98 18.23 23.66
C GLY A 736 26.49 17.95 23.76
N GLN A 737 26.94 16.80 23.24
CA GLN A 737 28.32 16.32 23.27
C GLN A 737 28.99 16.31 21.89
N ALA A 738 28.22 16.41 20.81
CA ALA A 738 28.76 16.47 19.46
C ALA A 738 29.58 17.75 19.25
N GLY A 739 30.75 17.61 18.60
CA GLY A 739 31.63 18.73 18.30
C GLY A 739 32.27 19.44 19.52
N MET A 740 32.33 18.82 20.71
CA MET A 740 32.69 19.49 21.98
C MET A 740 31.67 20.51 22.49
N GLY A 741 30.39 20.37 22.11
CA GLY A 741 29.31 21.29 22.48
C GLY A 741 28.84 22.18 21.33
N ASP A 742 29.48 22.08 20.17
CA ASP A 742 29.23 22.89 18.97
C ASP A 742 27.98 22.47 18.18
N PHE A 743 27.41 21.30 18.47
CA PHE A 743 26.18 20.82 17.81
C PHE A 743 25.23 20.29 18.88
N ASN A 744 24.16 21.06 19.13
CA ASN A 744 23.16 20.75 20.13
C ASN A 744 21.79 20.56 19.47
N LEU A 745 21.32 19.32 19.43
CA LEU A 745 19.99 18.98 18.93
C LEU A 745 18.97 18.84 20.06
N ALA A 746 19.38 19.03 21.32
CA ALA A 746 18.51 18.89 22.46
C ALA A 746 17.37 19.90 22.36
N VAL A 747 16.15 19.40 22.49
CA VAL A 747 14.92 20.20 22.46
C VAL A 747 14.50 20.47 23.92
N ASP A 748 15.42 21.06 24.67
CA ASP A 748 15.47 21.03 26.13
C ASP A 748 15.58 22.46 26.72
N ASP A 749 14.82 22.70 27.80
CA ASP A 749 14.85 23.91 28.64
C ASP A 749 15.73 23.74 29.90
N ASN A 750 16.58 22.70 29.93
CA ASN A 750 17.04 22.02 31.14
C ASN A 750 18.56 21.75 31.20
N TYR A 751 19.47 22.49 30.52
CA TYR A 751 20.90 22.59 30.95
C TYR A 751 21.68 23.68 30.14
N LYS A 752 22.64 24.51 30.62
CA LYS A 752 23.77 24.36 31.57
C LYS A 752 24.16 25.70 32.26
N GLY A 753 24.25 25.73 33.60
CA GLY A 753 24.93 26.79 34.37
C GLY A 753 24.01 27.61 35.29
N THR A 754 23.52 27.01 36.38
CA THR A 754 22.72 27.60 37.47
C THR A 754 21.33 28.19 37.18
N GLN A 755 20.92 28.44 35.93
CA GLN A 755 19.56 28.90 35.61
C GLN A 755 18.88 28.01 34.55
N ILE A 756 17.67 27.56 34.88
CA ILE A 756 16.72 26.93 33.94
C ILE A 756 16.06 28.07 33.19
N VAL A 757 16.18 28.08 31.86
CA VAL A 757 15.48 29.04 31.01
C VAL A 757 14.48 28.26 30.18
N LYS A 758 13.19 28.56 30.42
CA LYS A 758 12.08 27.91 29.75
C LYS A 758 11.57 28.77 28.61
N GLY A 759 11.55 28.21 27.41
CA GLY A 759 10.93 28.85 26.24
C GLY A 759 11.70 30.05 25.68
N CYS A 760 11.07 30.73 24.73
CA CYS A 760 11.58 31.96 24.14
C CYS A 760 11.23 33.17 25.03
N PRO A 761 12.15 34.14 25.22
CA PRO A 761 11.82 35.37 25.92
C PRO A 761 10.78 36.16 25.13
N ALA A 762 9.90 36.87 25.82
CA ALA A 762 9.07 37.86 25.16
C ALA A 762 9.96 39.03 24.69
N TYR A 763 9.63 39.67 23.57
CA TYR A 763 10.41 40.78 23.03
C TYR A 763 10.70 41.88 24.06
N GLU A 764 9.71 42.26 24.88
CA GLU A 764 9.87 43.29 25.92
C GLU A 764 10.80 42.90 27.07
N GLU A 765 11.12 41.61 27.24
CA GLU A 765 12.05 41.13 28.27
C GLU A 765 13.51 41.34 27.86
N VAL A 766 13.79 41.35 26.55
CA VAL A 766 15.14 41.49 26.00
C VAL A 766 15.39 42.87 25.39
N ARG A 767 14.35 43.52 24.85
CA ARG A 767 14.42 44.81 24.15
C ARG A 767 15.10 45.89 24.98
N GLN A 768 16.08 46.57 24.37
CA GLN A 768 16.78 47.69 24.99
C GLN A 768 16.10 49.05 24.75
N PRO A 769 16.32 50.05 25.63
CA PRO A 769 15.77 51.40 25.44
C PRO A 769 16.16 52.08 24.11
N SER A 770 17.23 51.64 23.45
CA SER A 770 17.61 52.10 22.11
C SER A 770 16.52 51.86 21.06
N MET A 771 15.59 50.95 21.34
CA MET A 771 14.50 50.53 20.46
C MET A 771 13.20 51.34 20.67
N ASP A 772 13.16 52.34 21.56
CA ASP A 772 11.96 53.17 21.82
C ASP A 772 11.52 54.01 20.61
N ASP A 773 12.48 54.44 19.80
CA ASP A 773 12.29 55.21 18.57
C ASP A 773 12.87 54.46 17.36
N PHE A 774 12.79 53.13 17.38
CA PHE A 774 13.26 52.31 16.27
C PHE A 774 12.56 52.67 14.95
N ASN A 775 13.35 52.86 13.91
CA ASN A 775 12.93 53.19 12.56
C ASN A 775 13.46 52.12 11.60
N LEU A 776 12.55 51.28 11.13
CA LEU A 776 12.84 50.19 10.21
C LEU A 776 13.49 50.65 8.90
N GLU A 777 13.18 51.86 8.42
CA GLU A 777 13.76 52.38 7.17
C GLU A 777 15.27 52.57 7.28
N LYS A 778 15.77 52.96 8.47
CA LYS A 778 17.20 53.13 8.77
C LYS A 778 17.94 51.80 8.97
N TYR A 779 17.19 50.71 9.11
CA TYR A 779 17.75 49.38 9.26
C TYR A 779 18.07 48.72 7.91
N GLN A 780 17.55 49.25 6.80
CA GLN A 780 17.86 48.77 5.44
C GLN A 780 19.34 48.92 5.09
N GLY A 781 19.82 48.06 4.19
CA GLY A 781 21.18 48.06 3.67
C GLY A 781 21.99 46.86 4.13
N LEU A 782 23.27 46.86 3.79
CA LEU A 782 24.18 45.77 4.08
C LEU A 782 24.57 45.75 5.57
N TRP A 783 24.50 44.56 6.16
CA TRP A 783 24.99 44.26 7.51
C TRP A 783 26.02 43.15 7.45
N TYR A 784 27.03 43.27 8.30
CA TYR A 784 28.11 42.31 8.49
C TYR A 784 27.93 41.67 9.86
N GLU A 785 27.65 40.38 9.89
CA GLU A 785 27.61 39.60 11.13
C GLU A 785 29.04 39.32 11.63
N HIS A 786 29.36 39.73 12.85
CA HIS A 786 30.68 39.57 13.45
C HIS A 786 30.75 38.41 14.43
N LYS A 787 29.67 38.19 15.16
CA LYS A 787 29.49 37.02 16.01
C LYS A 787 28.07 36.50 15.91
N PHE A 788 27.91 35.21 16.09
CA PHE A 788 26.60 34.58 16.14
C PHE A 788 26.54 33.49 17.20
N HIS A 789 25.33 33.16 17.63
CA HIS A 789 25.04 31.98 18.42
C HIS A 789 23.80 31.33 17.83
N ASP A 790 23.95 30.18 17.19
CA ASP A 790 22.83 29.42 16.66
C ASP A 790 23.16 27.93 16.81
N TRP A 791 22.37 27.22 17.62
CA TRP A 791 22.60 25.79 17.90
C TRP A 791 22.36 24.88 16.68
N THR A 792 21.74 25.43 15.63
CA THR A 792 21.37 24.72 14.42
C THR A 792 22.18 25.16 13.19
N GLN A 793 22.83 26.33 13.21
CA GLN A 793 23.71 26.81 12.16
C GLN A 793 25.12 26.21 12.26
N PHE A 794 25.79 26.09 11.11
CA PHE A 794 27.17 25.62 11.07
C PHE A 794 28.09 26.62 11.76
N LYS A 795 28.93 26.18 12.72
CA LYS A 795 29.99 27.03 13.31
C LYS A 795 31.00 27.62 12.29
N GLU A 796 30.96 27.08 11.07
CA GLU A 796 31.85 27.36 9.95
C GLU A 796 31.15 28.25 8.90
N VAL A 797 30.48 29.32 9.36
CA VAL A 797 30.02 30.40 8.46
C VAL A 797 31.14 31.43 8.30
N TYR A 798 31.37 31.85 7.06
CA TYR A 798 32.40 32.80 6.67
C TYR A 798 31.76 34.01 6.01
N ASP A 799 32.34 35.19 6.26
CA ASP A 799 31.98 36.46 5.64
C ASP A 799 30.48 36.69 5.50
N THR A 800 29.71 36.32 6.53
CA THR A 800 28.25 36.38 6.53
C THR A 800 27.80 37.83 6.36
N THR A 801 26.95 38.10 5.38
CA THR A 801 26.34 39.41 5.21
C THR A 801 24.84 39.28 5.04
N LEU A 802 24.10 40.22 5.63
CA LEU A 802 22.66 40.33 5.51
C LEU A 802 22.34 41.56 4.67
N GLY A 803 21.81 41.34 3.48
CA GLY A 803 21.41 42.37 2.53
C GLY A 803 19.95 42.73 2.71
N ILE A 804 19.65 43.61 3.67
CA ILE A 804 18.28 43.90 4.08
C ILE A 804 17.65 44.96 3.17
N LYS A 805 16.57 44.60 2.46
CA LYS A 805 15.80 45.50 1.59
C LYS A 805 14.32 45.47 1.96
N LEU A 806 13.68 46.63 2.18
CA LEU A 806 12.23 46.66 2.40
C LEU A 806 11.46 46.50 1.09
N THR A 807 10.32 45.82 1.17
CA THR A 807 9.35 45.75 0.08
C THR A 807 8.65 47.10 -0.12
N GLU A 808 8.03 47.29 -1.29
CA GLU A 808 7.19 48.45 -1.55
C GLU A 808 6.09 48.58 -0.46
N GLY A 809 5.99 49.74 0.17
CA GLY A 809 5.06 50.00 1.28
C GLY A 809 5.56 49.58 2.68
N GLY A 810 6.78 49.07 2.82
CA GLY A 810 7.43 48.80 4.11
C GLY A 810 6.78 47.68 4.93
N GLN A 811 6.00 46.80 4.29
CA GLN A 811 5.27 45.71 4.95
C GLN A 811 6.08 44.41 5.06
N GLY A 812 7.29 44.37 4.51
CA GLY A 812 8.19 43.23 4.60
C GLY A 812 9.60 43.59 4.21
N TRP A 813 10.51 42.64 4.39
CA TRP A 813 11.88 42.72 3.93
C TRP A 813 12.29 41.46 3.15
N ILE A 814 13.33 41.62 2.34
CA ILE A 814 14.11 40.55 1.77
C ILE A 814 15.47 40.66 2.40
N ASP A 815 15.93 39.59 3.04
CA ASP A 815 17.29 39.45 3.52
C ASP A 815 18.06 38.52 2.56
N ASP A 816 18.98 39.11 1.81
CA ASP A 816 20.01 38.36 1.07
C ASP A 816 21.10 37.91 2.06
N PHE A 817 20.87 36.76 2.68
CA PHE A 817 21.82 36.10 3.55
C PHE A 817 22.90 35.45 2.69
N ALA A 818 24.03 36.14 2.56
CA ALA A 818 25.16 35.67 1.78
C ALA A 818 26.29 35.17 2.69
N VAL A 819 26.73 33.94 2.44
CA VAL A 819 27.93 33.37 3.06
C VAL A 819 29.05 33.44 2.03
N LYS A 820 29.94 34.41 2.16
CA LYS A 820 31.10 34.60 1.26
C LYS A 820 32.39 34.26 2.00
N GLY A 821 33.54 34.31 1.34
CA GLY A 821 34.81 34.32 2.07
C GLY A 821 35.53 32.98 2.23
N PRO A 822 36.61 32.97 3.03
CA PRO A 822 37.68 32.00 2.92
C PRO A 822 37.23 30.62 3.36
N ALA A 823 37.94 29.61 2.85
CA ALA A 823 37.71 28.23 3.21
C ALA A 823 37.66 27.97 4.71
N PRO A 824 36.78 27.06 5.18
CA PRO A 824 36.74 26.72 6.58
C PRO A 824 38.10 26.31 7.11
N LEU A 825 38.43 26.70 8.36
CA LEU A 825 39.69 26.22 8.98
C LEU A 825 39.74 24.68 9.01
N SER A 826 38.58 24.04 9.12
CA SER A 826 38.36 22.59 9.06
C SER A 826 38.50 21.99 7.64
N ALA A 827 38.42 22.81 6.59
CA ALA A 827 38.26 22.35 5.21
C ALA A 827 38.94 23.28 4.17
N LYS A 828 40.15 23.77 4.48
CA LYS A 828 40.80 24.87 3.76
C LYS A 828 41.02 24.58 2.27
N LEU A 829 41.44 23.37 1.94
CA LEU A 829 41.83 22.99 0.58
C LEU A 829 40.63 22.63 -0.29
N SER A 830 39.58 22.08 0.33
CA SER A 830 38.37 21.69 -0.39
C SER A 830 37.50 22.89 -0.76
N TRP A 831 37.32 23.85 0.14
CA TRP A 831 36.46 25.01 -0.11
C TRP A 831 37.08 26.02 -1.08
N ASP A 832 38.39 26.27 -1.03
CA ASP A 832 39.05 27.11 -2.04
C ASP A 832 38.95 26.53 -3.47
N LYS A 833 38.63 25.24 -3.58
CA LYS A 833 38.39 24.50 -4.84
C LYS A 833 36.91 24.16 -5.04
N SER A 834 36.01 24.71 -4.24
CA SER A 834 34.58 24.44 -4.32
C SER A 834 33.89 25.38 -5.33
N PRO A 835 32.82 24.93 -6.01
CA PRO A 835 31.97 25.80 -6.82
C PRO A 835 31.34 26.96 -6.03
N VAL A 836 31.05 26.77 -4.74
CA VAL A 836 30.42 27.78 -3.85
C VAL A 836 31.42 28.69 -3.14
N ALA A 837 32.71 28.59 -3.44
CA ALA A 837 33.78 29.34 -2.77
C ALA A 837 33.68 30.88 -2.86
N ASN A 838 32.87 31.40 -3.78
CA ASN A 838 32.61 32.83 -3.95
C ASN A 838 31.27 33.30 -3.36
N GLY A 839 30.54 32.43 -2.66
CA GLY A 839 29.27 32.79 -2.08
C GLY A 839 28.22 31.70 -2.25
N ALA A 840 27.55 31.34 -1.15
CA ALA A 840 26.19 30.83 -1.22
C ALA A 840 25.24 31.96 -0.80
N HIS A 841 24.22 32.24 -1.61
CA HIS A 841 23.18 33.22 -1.31
C HIS A 841 21.91 32.48 -0.92
N TYR A 842 21.35 32.83 0.22
CA TYR A 842 20.07 32.34 0.71
C TYR A 842 19.16 33.54 0.91
N PHE A 843 17.94 33.47 0.36
CA PHE A 843 16.97 34.55 0.54
C PHE A 843 16.01 34.18 1.65
N LEU A 844 16.02 34.99 2.71
CA LEU A 844 15.01 34.94 3.77
C LEU A 844 14.00 36.05 3.53
N PHE A 845 12.72 35.73 3.70
CA PHE A 845 11.63 36.67 3.51
C PHE A 845 11.00 36.99 4.85
N GLY A 846 10.98 38.26 5.20
CA GLY A 846 10.38 38.74 6.45
C GLY A 846 9.15 39.59 6.16
N ARG A 847 8.16 39.52 7.05
CA ARG A 847 7.02 40.45 7.05
C ARG A 847 6.97 41.24 8.34
N VAL A 848 6.52 42.49 8.22
CA VAL A 848 6.22 43.36 9.35
C VAL A 848 4.74 43.17 9.68
N ASP A 849 4.42 42.61 10.84
CA ASP A 849 3.03 42.54 11.29
C ASP A 849 2.65 43.86 11.95
N PRO A 850 1.57 44.55 11.54
CA PRO A 850 1.16 45.80 12.16
C PRO A 850 0.73 45.64 13.63
N ASN A 851 0.49 44.41 14.09
CA ASN A 851 0.16 44.12 15.48
C ASN A 851 1.39 43.85 16.36
N ASP A 852 2.57 43.64 15.76
CA ASP A 852 3.79 43.41 16.51
C ASP A 852 4.46 44.77 16.88
N PRO A 853 5.12 44.87 18.04
CA PRO A 853 5.99 46.00 18.37
C PRO A 853 7.05 46.28 17.29
N LYS A 854 7.44 47.55 17.16
CA LYS A 854 8.53 47.95 16.27
C LYS A 854 9.84 47.25 16.70
N GLY A 855 10.45 46.56 15.74
CA GLY A 855 11.65 45.75 15.95
C GLY A 855 11.40 44.25 16.03
N ILE A 856 10.14 43.79 15.92
CA ILE A 856 9.83 42.37 15.65
C ILE A 856 9.56 42.20 14.16
N LEU A 857 10.19 41.20 13.57
CA LEU A 857 10.00 40.81 12.18
C LEU A 857 9.64 39.34 12.12
N ARG A 858 8.67 38.97 11.30
CA ARG A 858 8.28 37.56 11.13
C ARG A 858 8.96 37.01 9.91
N GLU A 859 10.04 36.27 10.12
CA GLU A 859 10.81 35.66 9.06
C GLU A 859 10.25 34.30 8.68
N LYS A 860 10.22 34.03 7.38
CA LYS A 860 9.79 32.77 6.80
C LYS A 860 10.96 32.13 6.08
N GLY A 861 11.44 31.03 6.66
CA GLY A 861 12.53 30.23 6.12
C GLY A 861 12.25 28.74 6.38
N PHE A 862 12.73 27.87 5.49
CA PHE A 862 12.74 26.42 5.73
C PHE A 862 11.37 25.79 6.07
N GLY A 863 10.28 26.40 5.58
CA GLY A 863 8.91 25.90 5.76
C GLY A 863 8.20 26.35 7.04
N VAL A 864 8.83 27.19 7.88
CA VAL A 864 8.24 27.75 9.11
C VAL A 864 8.34 29.29 9.13
N GLU A 865 7.46 29.92 9.90
CA GLU A 865 7.54 31.36 10.22
C GLU A 865 7.89 31.51 11.70
N PHE A 866 8.90 32.33 12.00
CA PHE A 866 9.38 32.60 13.36
C PHE A 866 9.67 34.08 13.55
N PRO A 867 9.58 34.60 14.78
CA PRO A 867 9.95 35.96 15.08
C PRO A 867 11.48 36.14 15.13
N ASP A 868 11.96 37.20 14.49
CA ASP A 868 13.30 37.77 14.62
C ASP A 868 13.17 39.12 15.34
N TYR A 869 13.80 39.23 16.51
CA TYR A 869 13.81 40.41 17.34
C TYR A 869 15.06 41.23 17.10
N ILE A 870 14.91 42.48 16.69
CA ILE A 870 15.98 43.47 16.75
C ILE A 870 16.00 44.00 18.18
N VAL A 871 16.92 43.53 19.00
CA VAL A 871 16.91 43.74 20.46
C VAL A 871 17.56 45.07 20.84
N ASP A 872 18.61 45.47 20.14
CA ASP A 872 19.41 46.66 20.40
C ASP A 872 19.98 47.23 19.10
N VAL A 873 20.13 48.56 19.05
CA VAL A 873 20.83 49.26 17.95
C VAL A 873 21.71 50.37 18.51
N LEU A 874 22.93 50.48 17.98
CA LEU A 874 23.81 51.63 18.25
C LEU A 874 23.63 52.68 17.15
N LYS A 875 23.28 53.90 17.54
CA LYS A 875 23.09 55.03 16.62
C LYS A 875 24.36 55.85 16.50
N ASP A 876 24.66 56.28 15.28
CA ASP A 876 25.62 57.36 15.07
C ASP A 876 25.06 58.67 15.67
N PRO A 877 25.79 59.37 16.54
CA PRO A 877 25.28 60.57 17.20
C PRO A 877 25.14 61.77 16.26
N GLU A 878 25.81 61.79 15.10
CA GLU A 878 25.74 62.90 14.14
C GLU A 878 24.64 62.69 13.09
N SER A 879 24.55 61.49 12.50
CA SER A 879 23.57 61.18 11.44
C SER A 879 22.29 60.54 11.98
N GLY A 880 22.34 59.92 13.16
CA GLY A 880 21.24 59.10 13.68
C GLY A 880 21.02 57.80 12.92
N GLU A 881 21.95 57.39 12.05
CA GLU A 881 21.93 56.10 11.35
C GLU A 881 22.36 54.95 12.28
N TYR A 882 21.92 53.72 11.99
CA TYR A 882 22.29 52.55 12.80
C TYR A 882 23.63 51.98 12.35
N LYS A 883 24.57 51.88 13.29
CA LYS A 883 25.93 51.36 13.09
C LYS A 883 26.08 49.90 13.48
N GLU A 884 25.43 49.50 14.56
CA GLU A 884 25.47 48.14 15.12
C GLU A 884 24.05 47.70 15.48
N ALA A 885 23.81 46.39 15.44
CA ALA A 885 22.55 45.80 15.85
C ALA A 885 22.77 44.43 16.50
N ILE A 886 21.87 44.07 17.42
CA ILE A 886 21.78 42.73 17.99
C ILE A 886 20.42 42.14 17.60
N GLN A 887 20.44 41.00 16.93
CA GLN A 887 19.25 40.22 16.59
C GLN A 887 19.09 39.01 17.51
N PHE A 888 17.85 38.58 17.71
CA PHE A 888 17.48 37.40 18.49
C PHE A 888 16.29 36.68 17.84
N GLN A 889 16.54 35.52 17.28
CA GLN A 889 15.55 34.65 16.66
C GLN A 889 15.24 33.50 17.61
N CYS A 890 13.95 33.24 17.88
CA CYS A 890 13.59 32.12 18.73
C CYS A 890 12.24 31.52 18.32
N LEU A 891 12.24 30.21 18.08
CA LEU A 891 11.05 29.46 17.67
C LEU A 891 10.61 28.54 18.80
N GLU A 892 9.48 28.86 19.42
CA GLU A 892 8.79 28.00 20.37
C GLU A 892 7.51 27.42 19.76
N ARG A 893 7.26 26.13 19.97
CA ARG A 893 5.98 25.48 19.64
C ARG A 893 5.56 24.57 20.78
N GLY A 894 4.31 24.70 21.22
CA GLY A 894 3.77 23.86 22.28
C GLY A 894 4.56 23.91 23.59
N GLY A 895 5.12 25.06 23.96
CA GLY A 895 5.94 25.22 25.17
C GLY A 895 7.35 24.65 25.05
N VAL A 896 7.79 24.31 23.84
CA VAL A 896 9.09 23.68 23.57
C VAL A 896 9.88 24.57 22.61
N ARG A 897 11.08 24.98 23.02
CA ARG A 897 12.01 25.74 22.18
C ARG A 897 12.64 24.81 21.14
N VAL A 898 12.39 25.12 19.87
CA VAL A 898 12.80 24.32 18.71
C VAL A 898 14.07 24.91 18.08
N PHE A 899 14.27 26.22 18.19
CA PHE A 899 15.39 26.95 17.60
C PHE A 899 15.67 28.27 18.30
N GLU A 900 16.94 28.66 18.32
CA GLU A 900 17.49 29.88 18.90
C GLU A 900 18.68 30.36 18.07
N GLY A 901 18.68 31.65 17.72
CA GLY A 901 19.70 32.32 16.94
C GLY A 901 19.97 33.73 17.50
N ILE A 902 21.23 34.15 17.63
CA ILE A 902 21.64 35.48 18.07
C ILE A 902 22.71 36.01 17.14
N ASN A 903 22.50 37.18 16.53
CA ASN A 903 23.46 37.74 15.58
C ASN A 903 23.94 39.13 16.03
N PHE A 904 25.25 39.32 16.08
CA PHE A 904 25.89 40.62 16.30
C PHE A 904 26.29 41.20 14.96
N MET A 905 25.67 42.31 14.57
CA MET A 905 25.83 42.89 13.26
C MET A 905 26.38 44.32 13.30
N SER A 906 27.11 44.69 12.25
CA SER A 906 27.57 46.06 12.03
C SER A 906 27.51 46.47 10.56
N ARG A 907 27.47 47.77 10.30
CA ARG A 907 27.65 48.34 8.95
C ARG A 907 29.09 48.24 8.45
N ASN A 908 30.05 48.02 9.34
CA ASN A 908 31.46 47.86 8.99
C ASN A 908 31.80 46.37 8.83
N SER A 909 32.59 46.04 7.80
CA SER A 909 33.08 44.68 7.56
C SER A 909 34.15 44.22 8.55
N VAL A 910 34.68 45.14 9.37
CA VAL A 910 35.65 44.89 10.43
C VAL A 910 35.17 45.57 11.70
N MET A 911 35.32 44.87 12.83
CA MET A 911 34.99 45.36 14.17
C MET A 911 36.19 45.12 15.09
N SER A 912 36.50 46.10 15.94
CA SER A 912 37.53 45.99 16.97
C SER A 912 37.08 45.11 18.14
N GLU A 913 38.03 44.58 18.90
CA GLU A 913 37.72 43.81 20.12
C GLU A 913 36.98 44.67 21.16
N GLU A 914 37.26 45.97 21.22
CA GLU A 914 36.55 46.90 22.08
C GLU A 914 35.08 47.07 21.68
N GLU A 915 34.78 47.19 20.38
CA GLU A 915 33.41 47.25 19.86
C GLU A 915 32.66 45.93 20.13
N LEU A 916 33.29 44.77 19.88
CA LEU A 916 32.71 43.46 20.18
C LEU A 916 32.44 43.26 21.68
N THR A 917 33.38 43.69 22.53
CA THR A 917 33.20 43.66 23.99
C THR A 917 32.02 44.53 24.42
N ALA A 918 31.86 45.70 23.79
CA ALA A 918 30.71 46.57 24.04
C ALA A 918 29.39 45.91 23.61
N MET A 919 29.35 45.21 22.47
CA MET A 919 28.16 44.45 22.06
C MET A 919 27.79 43.36 23.06
N HIS A 920 28.76 42.59 23.56
CA HIS A 920 28.51 41.58 24.60
C HIS A 920 27.97 42.20 25.89
N ALA A 921 28.44 43.38 26.30
CA ALA A 921 27.92 44.09 27.46
C ALA A 921 26.46 44.56 27.25
N ARG A 922 26.10 44.96 26.02
CA ARG A 922 24.71 45.29 25.67
C ARG A 922 23.81 44.06 25.66
N ALA A 923 24.30 42.93 25.14
CA ALA A 923 23.57 41.66 25.19
C ALA A 923 23.39 41.14 26.63
N GLU A 924 24.39 41.29 27.50
CA GLU A 924 24.27 40.96 28.93
C GLU A 924 23.17 41.79 29.60
N LYS A 925 23.18 43.09 29.35
CA LYS A 925 22.18 44.02 29.87
C LYS A 925 20.77 43.72 29.33
N ALA A 926 20.68 43.17 28.12
CA ALA A 926 19.46 42.64 27.52
C ALA A 926 19.03 41.28 28.06
N GLY A 927 19.75 40.70 29.02
CA GLY A 927 19.40 39.40 29.60
C GLY A 927 19.57 38.25 28.61
N MET A 928 20.40 38.40 27.58
CA MET A 928 20.56 37.41 26.51
C MET A 928 21.61 36.33 26.81
N TYR A 929 22.38 36.47 27.89
CA TYR A 929 23.42 35.49 28.28
C TYR A 929 22.88 34.08 28.56
N PRO A 930 21.72 33.90 29.21
CA PRO A 930 21.13 32.58 29.37
C PRO A 930 20.74 31.89 28.05
N TYR A 931 20.67 32.65 26.96
CA TYR A 931 20.41 32.22 25.59
C TYR A 931 21.69 32.23 24.73
N GLY A 932 22.86 32.11 25.35
CA GLY A 932 24.11 31.92 24.60
C GLY A 932 24.80 33.18 24.07
N ALA A 933 24.36 34.39 24.42
CA ALA A 933 25.03 35.63 24.01
C ALA A 933 26.34 35.94 24.77
N SER A 934 26.80 35.05 25.64
CA SER A 934 28.06 35.22 26.37
C SER A 934 29.28 35.11 25.45
N PRO A 935 30.40 35.78 25.76
CA PRO A 935 31.62 35.72 24.95
C PRO A 935 32.12 34.30 24.65
N GLU A 936 31.90 33.36 25.56
CA GLU A 936 32.35 31.98 25.45
C GLU A 936 31.42 31.11 24.59
N GLN A 937 30.16 31.51 24.43
CA GLN A 937 29.13 30.73 23.73
C GLN A 937 28.89 31.23 22.29
N MET A 938 29.23 32.48 21.98
CA MET A 938 29.11 33.01 20.62
C MET A 938 30.32 32.65 19.75
N HIS A 939 30.05 32.22 18.52
CA HIS A 939 31.04 31.99 17.48
C HIS A 939 31.42 33.30 16.80
N THR A 940 32.71 33.44 16.45
CA THR A 940 33.19 34.59 15.66
C THR A 940 33.12 34.25 14.19
N VAL A 941 32.48 35.11 13.40
CA VAL A 941 32.40 34.96 11.94
C VAL A 941 33.77 35.26 11.36
N ALA A 942 34.39 34.26 10.74
CA ALA A 942 35.68 34.44 10.10
C ALA A 942 35.52 35.27 8.81
N ARG A 943 36.28 36.37 8.73
CA ARG A 943 36.23 37.32 7.61
C ARG A 943 37.37 37.12 6.63
N ARG A 944 37.09 37.38 5.36
CA ARG A 944 38.14 37.53 4.35
C ARG A 944 38.83 38.88 4.56
N PRO A 945 40.16 38.96 4.53
CA PRO A 945 40.84 40.25 4.45
C PRO A 945 40.36 41.04 3.22
N ILE A 946 40.09 42.34 3.39
CA ILE A 946 39.59 43.24 2.34
C ILE A 946 40.52 43.21 1.10
N ASP A 947 41.83 43.04 1.31
CA ASP A 947 42.84 43.02 0.25
C ASP A 947 43.18 41.60 -0.26
N ALA A 948 42.45 40.57 0.15
CA ALA A 948 42.71 39.21 -0.32
C ALA A 948 42.37 39.07 -1.82
N PRO A 949 43.26 38.49 -2.64
CA PRO A 949 43.03 38.33 -4.08
C PRO A 949 41.77 37.50 -4.35
N LEU A 950 40.92 37.88 -5.32
CA LEU A 950 39.68 37.18 -5.69
C LEU A 950 39.85 35.65 -5.74
N VAL A 951 38.88 34.90 -5.20
CA VAL A 951 38.90 33.43 -5.37
C VAL A 951 38.42 33.16 -6.79
N ASP A 952 39.36 32.90 -7.68
CA ASP A 952 39.06 32.47 -9.04
C ASP A 952 39.62 31.07 -9.27
N ASN A 953 38.89 30.07 -8.78
CA ASN A 953 39.29 28.68 -8.94
C ASN A 953 38.76 28.12 -10.27
N ASN A 954 39.30 26.99 -10.69
CA ASN A 954 38.99 26.40 -12.00
C ASN A 954 37.48 26.06 -12.17
N TRP A 955 36.72 25.90 -11.09
CA TRP A 955 35.26 25.75 -11.15
C TRP A 955 34.55 27.04 -11.49
N GLN A 956 34.95 28.20 -10.94
CA GLN A 956 34.34 29.48 -11.33
C GLN A 956 34.71 29.86 -12.76
N ALA A 957 35.94 29.55 -13.19
CA ALA A 957 36.32 29.70 -14.60
C ALA A 957 35.42 28.85 -15.52
N MET A 958 35.12 27.61 -15.14
CA MET A 958 34.20 26.74 -15.86
C MET A 958 32.76 27.27 -15.82
N TRP A 959 32.25 27.69 -14.66
CA TRP A 959 30.90 28.22 -14.48
C TRP A 959 30.63 29.47 -15.31
N ARG A 960 31.59 30.40 -15.36
CA ARG A 960 31.53 31.56 -16.24
C ARG A 960 31.56 31.15 -17.72
N ALA A 961 32.33 30.12 -18.07
CA ALA A 961 32.35 29.60 -19.43
C ALA A 961 31.02 28.98 -19.87
N ILE A 962 30.24 28.41 -18.94
CA ILE A 962 28.90 27.83 -19.21
C ILE A 962 27.73 28.77 -18.85
N GLY A 963 28.00 29.99 -18.39
CA GLY A 963 26.99 31.04 -18.13
C GLY A 963 26.18 30.88 -16.85
N VAL A 964 26.64 30.11 -15.88
CA VAL A 964 25.95 29.91 -14.58
C VAL A 964 25.93 31.18 -13.74
N ASP A 965 26.98 31.99 -13.82
CA ASP A 965 27.07 33.32 -13.20
C ASP A 965 25.93 34.24 -13.65
N LYS A 966 25.60 34.23 -14.94
CA LYS A 966 24.48 35.01 -15.50
C LYS A 966 23.12 34.49 -15.02
N LEU A 967 22.97 33.18 -14.83
CA LEU A 967 21.75 32.58 -14.30
C LEU A 967 21.51 32.95 -12.83
N LEU A 968 22.56 32.91 -12.00
CA LEU A 968 22.48 33.33 -10.59
C LEU A 968 22.19 34.83 -10.46
N GLN A 969 22.78 35.64 -11.34
CA GLN A 969 22.47 37.07 -11.42
C GLN A 969 21.00 37.31 -11.80
N LEU A 970 20.47 36.60 -12.79
CA LEU A 970 19.05 36.69 -13.18
C LEU A 970 18.10 36.23 -12.07
N LEU A 971 18.46 35.21 -11.30
CA LEU A 971 17.69 34.76 -10.14
C LEU A 971 17.69 35.82 -9.03
N THR A 972 18.84 36.44 -8.77
CA THR A 972 18.97 37.54 -7.80
C THR A 972 18.12 38.75 -8.23
N GLU A 973 18.22 39.16 -9.51
CA GLU A 973 17.43 40.26 -10.08
C GLU A 973 15.91 39.96 -10.02
N SER A 974 15.47 38.74 -10.35
CA SER A 974 14.06 38.33 -10.28
C SER A 974 13.51 38.34 -8.85
N ILE A 975 14.34 37.99 -7.86
CA ILE A 975 13.96 38.00 -6.44
C ILE A 975 13.94 39.44 -5.90
N GLU A 976 14.92 40.27 -6.27
CA GLU A 976 15.02 41.68 -5.85
C GLU A 976 13.89 42.57 -6.40
N ASP A 977 13.27 42.17 -7.51
CA ASP A 977 12.07 42.79 -8.11
C ASP A 977 10.74 42.29 -7.49
N GLY A 978 10.81 41.51 -6.40
CA GLY A 978 9.64 41.02 -5.66
C GLY A 978 9.02 39.76 -6.24
N GLY A 979 9.78 38.96 -7.01
CA GLY A 979 9.33 37.68 -7.55
C GLY A 979 8.35 37.80 -8.72
N ARG A 980 8.58 38.74 -9.65
CA ARG A 980 7.88 38.79 -10.93
C ARG A 980 8.54 37.93 -12.00
#